data_AF-A0AA42TM99-F1
#
_entry.id   AF-A0AA42TM99-F1
#
_cell.length_a   1.000
_cell.length_b   1.000
_cell.length_c   1.000
_cell.angle_alpha   90.00
_cell.angle_beta   90.00
_cell.angle_gamma   90.00
#
_symmetry.space_group_name_H-M   'P 1'
#
loop_
_entity.id
_entity.type
_entity.pdbx_description
1 polymer ?
#
loop_
_entity_poly.entity_id
_entity_poly.type
_entity_poly.pdbx_seq_one_letter_code
_entity_poly.pdbx_strand_id
1 'polypeptide(L)'
;MENPAILLRRLNPYCARAMEGAASLCQTRAHAEILPEHWLLKLLEQGEGDLTVLARRYEWDMDGIWQDLLGWLDKQPRSVRHRPQLSEDIQTLMQQAWLLASLNGEEHIRSVHLLMALVEKPKLARCDGLWPLLTLGQSQLERLRPLLDAQSDERPEMQREAELAQSHGGEVEFVGRPAGEEMEEGELSPALQNALDKFTLDVTAKAKEGKIDPVFGRDTEIRQMVDILSRRRKNNPILVGEPGVGKTALVEGLALRIAEGNVPESLKTVTLRTLDLGLLQAGAGVKGEFEQRLKNVIDAVQQSPSPVLLFIDEAHTIIGAGNQAGGADAANLLKPALARGELRTIAATTWSEYKQYFERDAALERRFQMVKVDEPDDDTACLMLRGLKSRYAEHHNVHITDDAVRAAVTLSRRYLTGRQLPDKAVDLLDTAAARVRMSLDTVPEQLTCIRSQITSLEMEKQALLEDIAVGNQSHGERLTVIEQEENDLIVALDELETQYGQELKLTEQLLESRQDISRQSETHALQQELHGMQHSNPLLSLDVDVRTVANVIADWTGVPLSSLMKDEQTELLTLEDEIGKRVVGQDVALAAIAQRLRAAKTGLTSENGPQGVFLLVGPSGVGKTETALALADVMYGGEKSLITINLSEYQEPHTVSQLKGSPPGYVGYGQGGILTEAVRKRPYSVVLLDEVEKAHRDVMNLFYQVFDRGFMRDGEGREIDFRNTVILMTSNLGSDHLVQLLDEQPESTEGDLHELLRPILRDHFQPALLARFQTVIYRPLAEAATRTIVEMKLLQVSKRLHRHYGLTTQINESLYDALTAACLLPDTGARNIDSLLNQQILPVLSQQLLTRMADRQKPRSLHLSWSEEEGIGLEFDVQEGVDA
;
A
#
# COMPACT_ATOMS: atom_id res chain seq x y z
N MET A 1 -42.79 32.99 -38.11
CA MET A 1 -41.38 32.70 -37.83
C MET A 1 -41.11 33.20 -36.43
N GLU A 2 -41.18 32.28 -35.46
CA GLU A 2 -40.87 32.60 -34.07
C GLU A 2 -39.42 33.05 -33.95
N ASN A 3 -39.16 34.01 -33.07
CA ASN A 3 -37.83 34.53 -32.83
C ASN A 3 -36.93 33.38 -32.28
N PRO A 4 -35.79 33.02 -32.91
CA PRO A 4 -34.95 31.91 -32.48
C PRO A 4 -34.46 32.06 -31.03
N ALA A 5 -34.39 33.29 -30.52
CA ALA A 5 -34.09 33.59 -29.13
C ALA A 5 -35.10 33.00 -28.13
N ILE A 6 -36.37 32.79 -28.53
CA ILE A 6 -37.40 32.22 -27.66
C ILE A 6 -37.17 30.71 -27.47
N LEU A 7 -36.81 30.00 -28.54
CA LEU A 7 -36.56 28.55 -28.49
C LEU A 7 -35.28 28.23 -27.71
N LEU A 8 -34.26 29.09 -27.78
CA LEU A 8 -33.04 28.94 -26.97
C LEU A 8 -33.32 29.04 -25.47
N ARG A 9 -34.26 29.89 -25.04
CA ARG A 9 -34.69 30.01 -23.64
C ARG A 9 -35.49 28.80 -23.13
N ARG A 10 -35.94 27.93 -24.03
CA ARG A 10 -36.69 26.71 -23.70
C ARG A 10 -35.79 25.48 -23.59
N LEU A 11 -34.48 25.60 -23.83
CA LEU A 11 -33.55 24.50 -23.57
C LEU A 11 -33.40 24.30 -22.06
N ASN A 12 -33.17 23.05 -21.63
CA ASN A 12 -32.70 22.82 -20.26
C ASN A 12 -31.25 23.38 -20.11
N PRO A 13 -30.79 23.69 -18.89
CA PRO A 13 -29.43 24.17 -18.64
C PRO A 13 -28.34 23.30 -19.27
N TYR A 14 -28.52 21.97 -19.30
CA TYR A 14 -27.60 21.03 -19.94
C TYR A 14 -27.49 21.26 -21.46
N CYS A 15 -28.60 21.24 -22.20
CA CYS A 15 -28.61 21.45 -23.64
C CYS A 15 -28.22 22.88 -24.03
N ALA A 16 -28.50 23.87 -23.17
CA ALA A 16 -28.06 25.25 -23.37
C ALA A 16 -26.53 25.37 -23.32
N ARG A 17 -25.88 24.76 -22.31
CA ARG A 17 -24.41 24.69 -22.23
C ARG A 17 -23.83 23.93 -23.42
N ALA A 18 -24.47 22.86 -23.88
CA ALA A 18 -24.03 22.13 -25.07
C ALA A 18 -24.10 23.01 -26.33
N MET A 19 -25.14 23.83 -26.45
CA MET A 19 -25.30 24.78 -27.56
C MET A 19 -24.24 25.88 -27.52
N GLU A 20 -23.91 26.42 -26.34
CA GLU A 20 -22.81 27.38 -26.18
C GLU A 20 -21.46 26.77 -26.57
N GLY A 21 -21.20 25.53 -26.14
CA GLY A 21 -20.04 24.76 -26.54
C GLY A 21 -19.99 24.55 -28.06
N ALA A 22 -21.14 24.30 -28.70
CA ALA A 22 -21.24 24.09 -30.14
C ALA A 22 -20.94 25.38 -30.92
N ALA A 23 -21.40 26.53 -30.41
CA ALA A 23 -21.08 27.85 -30.96
C ALA A 23 -19.57 28.14 -30.87
N SER A 24 -18.95 27.83 -29.71
CA SER A 24 -17.50 27.97 -29.51
C SER A 24 -16.69 27.05 -30.43
N LEU A 25 -17.14 25.79 -30.62
CA LEU A 25 -16.52 24.83 -31.54
C LEU A 25 -16.61 25.31 -32.99
N CYS A 26 -17.77 25.78 -33.42
CA CYS A 26 -18.01 26.36 -34.74
C CYS A 26 -17.08 27.56 -35.00
N GLN A 27 -16.92 28.45 -34.01
CA GLN A 27 -16.01 29.58 -34.09
C GLN A 27 -14.54 29.14 -34.17
N THR A 28 -14.12 28.17 -33.36
CA THR A 28 -12.74 27.67 -33.31
C THR A 28 -12.35 27.00 -34.63
N ARG A 29 -13.26 26.27 -35.27
CA ARG A 29 -13.05 25.64 -36.58
C ARG A 29 -13.32 26.56 -37.78
N ALA A 30 -13.71 27.82 -37.52
CA ALA A 30 -14.08 28.81 -38.52
C ALA A 30 -15.15 28.33 -39.51
N HIS A 31 -16.19 27.65 -39.01
CA HIS A 31 -17.36 27.30 -39.81
C HIS A 31 -18.34 28.49 -39.87
N ALA A 32 -19.08 28.61 -40.98
CA ALA A 32 -20.00 29.74 -41.18
C ALA A 32 -21.28 29.65 -40.33
N GLU A 33 -21.76 28.42 -40.09
CA GLU A 33 -23.03 28.14 -39.44
C GLU A 33 -22.86 27.05 -38.38
N ILE A 34 -23.65 27.16 -37.30
CA ILE A 34 -23.78 26.14 -36.26
C ILE A 34 -24.77 25.10 -36.76
N LEU A 35 -24.25 23.91 -37.04
CA LEU A 35 -25.00 22.77 -37.57
C LEU A 35 -25.38 21.78 -36.44
N PRO A 36 -26.42 20.94 -36.62
CA PRO A 36 -26.80 19.91 -35.66
C PRO A 36 -25.65 19.00 -35.22
N GLU A 37 -24.70 18.71 -36.10
CA GLU A 37 -23.52 17.88 -35.81
C GLU A 37 -22.59 18.51 -34.76
N HIS A 38 -22.47 19.85 -34.73
CA HIS A 38 -21.71 20.54 -33.69
C HIS A 38 -22.36 20.38 -32.32
N TRP A 39 -23.69 20.40 -32.29
CA TRP A 39 -24.46 20.31 -31.06
C TRP A 39 -24.49 18.88 -30.53
N LEU A 40 -24.70 17.89 -31.39
CA LEU A 40 -24.62 16.47 -31.04
C LEU A 40 -23.24 16.12 -30.48
N LEU A 41 -22.16 16.58 -31.13
CA LEU A 41 -20.81 16.35 -30.63
C LEU A 41 -20.64 16.90 -29.20
N LYS A 42 -21.09 18.13 -28.94
CA LYS A 42 -20.99 18.70 -27.58
C LYS A 42 -21.92 18.04 -26.56
N LEU A 43 -23.08 17.53 -26.97
CA LEU A 43 -23.95 16.75 -26.09
C LEU A 43 -23.30 15.42 -25.65
N LEU A 44 -22.53 14.78 -26.53
CA LEU A 44 -21.78 13.56 -26.19
C LEU A 44 -20.53 13.83 -25.33
N GLU A 45 -19.99 15.05 -25.35
CA GLU A 45 -18.78 15.45 -24.59
C GLU A 45 -19.07 15.83 -23.13
N GLN A 46 -20.26 16.37 -22.85
CA GLN A 46 -20.51 17.15 -21.63
C GLN A 46 -20.76 16.35 -20.35
N GLY A 47 -21.01 15.04 -20.42
CA GLY A 47 -21.28 14.22 -19.23
C GLY A 47 -22.26 13.08 -19.49
N GLU A 48 -22.98 12.65 -18.44
CA GLU A 48 -23.93 11.54 -18.48
C GLU A 48 -25.36 12.03 -18.82
N GLY A 49 -25.52 12.65 -20.00
CA GLY A 49 -26.82 13.11 -20.51
C GLY A 49 -27.69 11.99 -21.08
N ASP A 50 -28.90 12.31 -21.57
CA ASP A 50 -29.83 11.27 -22.03
C ASP A 50 -29.22 10.41 -23.16
N LEU A 51 -28.43 11.04 -24.05
CA LEU A 51 -27.75 10.38 -25.16
C LEU A 51 -26.68 9.36 -24.71
N THR A 52 -25.89 9.67 -23.70
CA THR A 52 -24.81 8.78 -23.23
C THR A 52 -25.36 7.61 -22.42
N VAL A 53 -26.42 7.86 -21.64
CA VAL A 53 -27.16 6.81 -20.92
C VAL A 53 -27.78 5.82 -21.91
N LEU A 54 -28.39 6.31 -23.00
CA LEU A 54 -28.88 5.45 -24.09
C LEU A 54 -27.74 4.69 -24.77
N ALA A 55 -26.64 5.37 -25.06
CA ALA A 55 -25.49 4.75 -25.71
C ALA A 55 -24.89 3.59 -24.90
N ARG A 56 -24.75 3.76 -23.58
CA ARG A 56 -24.27 2.69 -22.68
C ARG A 56 -25.22 1.50 -22.66
N ARG A 57 -26.54 1.74 -22.63
CA ARG A 57 -27.55 0.67 -22.57
C ARG A 57 -27.60 -0.16 -23.86
N TYR A 58 -27.47 0.49 -25.00
CA TYR A 58 -27.55 -0.17 -26.31
C TYR A 58 -26.16 -0.51 -26.89
N GLU A 59 -25.11 -0.38 -26.07
CA GLU A 59 -23.72 -0.65 -26.45
C GLU A 59 -23.32 0.04 -27.76
N TRP A 60 -23.75 1.29 -27.95
CA TRP A 60 -23.37 2.08 -29.10
C TRP A 60 -21.87 2.38 -29.06
N ASP A 61 -21.21 2.25 -30.22
CA ASP A 61 -19.82 2.65 -30.39
C ASP A 61 -19.70 4.18 -30.37
N MET A 62 -19.57 4.73 -29.16
CA MET A 62 -19.47 6.16 -28.92
C MET A 62 -18.22 6.78 -29.52
N ASP A 63 -17.10 6.04 -29.49
CA ASP A 63 -15.85 6.50 -30.09
C ASP A 63 -15.97 6.55 -31.61
N GLY A 64 -16.62 5.56 -32.23
CA GLY A 64 -16.95 5.56 -33.66
C GLY A 64 -17.84 6.74 -34.07
N ILE A 65 -18.96 6.96 -33.38
CA ILE A 65 -19.88 8.07 -33.64
C ILE A 65 -19.16 9.42 -33.49
N TRP A 66 -18.34 9.55 -32.45
CA TRP A 66 -17.54 10.74 -32.19
C TRP A 66 -16.51 11.03 -33.29
N GLN A 67 -15.77 10.01 -33.71
CA GLN A 67 -14.79 10.12 -34.79
C GLN A 67 -15.44 10.45 -36.13
N ASP A 68 -16.60 9.87 -36.43
CA ASP A 68 -17.36 10.15 -37.64
C ASP A 68 -17.86 11.60 -37.66
N LEU A 69 -18.40 12.10 -36.54
CA LEU A 69 -18.82 13.50 -36.38
C LEU A 69 -17.63 14.46 -36.57
N LEU A 70 -16.51 14.20 -35.91
CA LEU A 70 -15.29 15.02 -36.07
C LEU A 70 -14.77 14.99 -37.51
N GLY A 71 -14.68 13.80 -38.10
CA GLY A 71 -14.19 13.60 -39.46
C GLY A 71 -15.09 14.23 -40.52
N TRP A 72 -16.41 14.30 -40.26
CA TRP A 72 -17.35 15.03 -41.11
C TRP A 72 -17.21 16.55 -40.95
N LEU A 73 -17.07 17.03 -39.71
CA LEU A 73 -16.86 18.44 -39.40
C LEU A 73 -15.55 18.97 -40.00
N ASP A 74 -14.47 18.19 -40.00
CA ASP A 74 -13.18 18.59 -40.58
C ASP A 74 -13.21 18.74 -42.10
N LYS A 75 -14.19 18.13 -42.78
CA LYS A 75 -14.39 18.26 -44.23
C LYS A 75 -15.20 19.50 -44.62
N GLN A 76 -15.74 20.24 -43.65
CA GLN A 76 -16.56 21.42 -43.93
C GLN A 76 -15.73 22.63 -44.39
N PRO A 77 -16.28 23.49 -45.27
CA PRO A 77 -15.58 24.66 -45.75
C PRO A 77 -15.39 25.68 -44.62
N ARG A 78 -14.14 26.14 -44.44
CA ARG A 78 -13.77 27.16 -43.45
C ARG A 78 -14.06 28.55 -44.03
N SER A 79 -14.90 29.33 -43.35
CA SER A 79 -15.25 30.70 -43.70
C SER A 79 -14.95 31.64 -42.52
N VAL A 80 -14.00 32.55 -42.70
CA VAL A 80 -13.46 33.40 -41.63
C VAL A 80 -14.22 34.75 -41.52
N ARG A 81 -15.24 34.99 -42.37
CA ARG A 81 -15.72 36.36 -42.61
C ARG A 81 -16.92 36.84 -41.77
N HIS A 82 -17.60 35.99 -41.00
CA HIS A 82 -18.75 36.41 -40.18
C HIS A 82 -18.83 35.65 -38.84
N ARG A 83 -19.54 36.22 -37.85
CA ARG A 83 -19.89 35.49 -36.61
C ARG A 83 -20.78 34.29 -36.96
N PRO A 84 -20.59 33.13 -36.32
CA PRO A 84 -21.36 31.94 -36.62
C PRO A 84 -22.85 32.17 -36.34
N GLN A 85 -23.69 31.80 -37.30
CA GLN A 85 -25.15 31.91 -37.17
C GLN A 85 -25.76 30.50 -37.01
N LEU A 86 -26.93 30.40 -36.39
CA LEU A 86 -27.68 29.14 -36.30
C LEU A 86 -28.21 28.76 -37.69
N SER A 87 -27.90 27.55 -38.17
CA SER A 87 -28.40 27.07 -39.45
C SER A 87 -29.92 26.91 -39.48
N GLU A 88 -30.54 26.89 -40.66
CA GLU A 88 -31.97 26.59 -40.78
C GLU A 88 -32.30 25.17 -40.26
N ASP A 89 -31.36 24.24 -40.40
CA ASP A 89 -31.49 22.85 -39.96
C ASP A 89 -31.60 22.75 -38.41
N ILE A 90 -30.76 23.51 -37.68
CA ILE A 90 -30.81 23.50 -36.20
C ILE A 90 -32.07 24.20 -35.67
N GLN A 91 -32.50 25.28 -36.33
CA GLN A 91 -33.74 25.96 -35.97
C GLN A 91 -34.96 25.05 -36.18
N THR A 92 -34.97 24.31 -37.28
CA THR A 92 -36.02 23.32 -37.57
C THR A 92 -35.99 22.19 -36.54
N LEU A 93 -34.80 21.69 -36.18
CA LEU A 93 -34.63 20.66 -35.16
C LEU A 93 -35.17 21.10 -33.79
N MET A 94 -34.84 22.31 -33.36
CA MET A 94 -35.34 22.89 -32.10
C MET A 94 -36.86 23.06 -32.10
N GLN A 95 -37.45 23.52 -33.22
CA GLN A 95 -38.91 23.65 -33.34
C GLN A 95 -39.62 22.29 -33.20
N GLN A 96 -39.08 21.24 -33.83
CA GLN A 96 -39.65 19.90 -33.71
C GLN A 96 -39.47 19.32 -32.30
N ALA A 97 -38.29 19.50 -31.70
CA ALA A 97 -38.03 19.04 -30.34
C ALA A 97 -38.92 19.76 -29.32
N TRP A 98 -39.18 21.06 -29.51
CA TRP A 98 -40.15 21.82 -28.70
C TRP A 98 -41.57 21.29 -28.85
N LEU A 99 -42.01 20.99 -30.08
CA LEU A 99 -43.33 20.41 -30.32
C LEU A 99 -43.49 19.09 -29.55
N LEU A 100 -42.49 18.21 -29.62
CA LEU A 100 -42.49 16.93 -28.90
C LEU A 100 -42.48 17.10 -27.37
N ALA A 101 -41.65 18.01 -26.84
CA ALA A 101 -41.63 18.32 -25.41
C ALA A 101 -42.98 18.88 -24.92
N SER A 102 -43.58 19.79 -25.69
CA SER A 102 -44.86 20.42 -25.36
C SER A 102 -46.03 19.43 -25.37
N LEU A 103 -46.02 18.43 -26.27
CA LEU A 103 -47.02 17.36 -26.31
C LEU A 103 -46.96 16.47 -25.06
N ASN A 104 -45.76 16.30 -24.49
CA ASN A 104 -45.53 15.54 -23.26
C ASN A 104 -45.71 16.36 -21.98
N GLY A 105 -46.12 17.64 -22.09
CA GLY A 105 -46.34 18.53 -20.95
C GLY A 105 -45.07 19.04 -20.28
N GLU A 106 -43.93 19.01 -20.99
CA GLU A 106 -42.65 19.45 -20.45
C GLU A 106 -42.34 20.92 -20.76
N GLU A 107 -41.77 21.62 -19.79
CA GLU A 107 -41.47 23.07 -19.91
C GLU A 107 -40.15 23.35 -20.63
N HIS A 108 -39.25 22.35 -20.72
CA HIS A 108 -37.91 22.46 -21.28
C HIS A 108 -37.58 21.35 -22.28
N ILE A 109 -36.76 21.67 -23.27
CA ILE A 109 -36.22 20.75 -24.28
C ILE A 109 -34.98 20.05 -23.69
N ARG A 110 -35.07 18.72 -23.57
CA ARG A 110 -33.95 17.81 -23.25
C ARG A 110 -33.34 17.14 -24.48
N SER A 111 -32.16 16.55 -24.35
CA SER A 111 -31.46 15.91 -25.47
C SER A 111 -32.21 14.72 -26.07
N VAL A 112 -33.02 13.98 -25.30
CA VAL A 112 -33.88 12.93 -25.87
C VAL A 112 -34.94 13.48 -26.84
N HIS A 113 -35.46 14.70 -26.64
CA HIS A 113 -36.40 15.31 -27.58
C HIS A 113 -35.72 15.73 -28.88
N LEU A 114 -34.45 16.14 -28.79
CA LEU A 114 -33.61 16.39 -29.96
C LEU A 114 -33.38 15.11 -30.75
N LEU A 115 -33.11 14.00 -30.04
CA LEU A 115 -32.97 12.68 -30.66
C LEU A 115 -34.28 12.23 -31.32
N MET A 116 -35.42 12.37 -30.64
CA MET A 116 -36.74 12.04 -31.22
C MET A 116 -37.03 12.87 -32.49
N ALA A 117 -36.73 14.17 -32.46
CA ALA A 117 -36.88 15.04 -33.62
C ALA A 117 -35.95 14.64 -34.78
N LEU A 118 -34.73 14.18 -34.46
CA LEU A 118 -33.77 13.70 -35.44
C LEU A 118 -34.20 12.36 -36.06
N VAL A 119 -34.77 11.45 -35.28
CA VAL A 119 -35.34 10.18 -35.75
C VAL A 119 -36.51 10.43 -36.71
N GLU A 120 -37.38 11.40 -36.42
CA GLU A 120 -38.50 11.75 -37.29
C GLU A 120 -38.04 12.40 -38.60
N LYS A 121 -36.99 13.22 -38.54
CA LYS A 121 -36.43 13.94 -39.69
C LYS A 121 -34.92 13.71 -39.82
N PRO A 122 -34.49 12.51 -40.27
CA PRO A 122 -33.07 12.17 -40.34
C PRO A 122 -32.28 13.05 -41.32
N LYS A 123 -32.96 13.68 -42.29
CA LYS A 123 -32.34 14.62 -43.24
C LYS A 123 -31.77 15.89 -42.60
N LEU A 124 -32.08 16.17 -41.33
CA LEU A 124 -31.56 17.32 -40.60
C LEU A 124 -30.09 17.13 -40.20
N ALA A 125 -29.61 15.89 -40.06
CA ALA A 125 -28.19 15.60 -39.93
C ALA A 125 -27.64 15.06 -41.26
N ARG A 126 -26.46 15.53 -41.63
CA ARG A 126 -25.78 15.26 -42.90
C ARG A 126 -24.59 14.31 -42.74
N CYS A 127 -24.33 13.85 -41.52
CA CYS A 127 -23.29 12.88 -41.20
C CYS A 127 -23.86 11.45 -41.24
N ASP A 128 -23.37 10.63 -42.17
CA ASP A 128 -23.84 9.25 -42.38
C ASP A 128 -23.49 8.31 -41.20
N GLY A 129 -22.47 8.65 -40.41
CA GLY A 129 -22.04 7.89 -39.22
C GLY A 129 -23.02 7.93 -38.04
N LEU A 130 -24.10 8.70 -38.14
CA LEU A 130 -25.11 8.85 -37.07
C LEU A 130 -26.20 7.76 -37.09
N TRP A 131 -26.08 6.77 -37.97
CA TRP A 131 -27.07 5.68 -38.08
C TRP A 131 -27.36 4.95 -36.74
N PRO A 132 -26.42 4.76 -35.78
CA PRO A 132 -26.74 4.11 -34.52
C PRO A 132 -27.78 4.89 -33.70
N LEU A 133 -27.70 6.22 -33.71
CA LEU A 133 -28.67 7.10 -33.02
C LEU A 133 -30.06 7.01 -33.64
N LEU A 134 -30.13 6.68 -34.94
CA LEU A 134 -31.38 6.52 -35.69
C LEU A 134 -31.99 5.12 -35.59
N THR A 135 -31.37 4.19 -34.87
CA THR A 135 -31.90 2.82 -34.72
C THR A 135 -33.11 2.74 -33.78
N LEU A 136 -33.26 3.72 -32.88
CA LEU A 136 -34.37 3.75 -31.92
C LEU A 136 -35.59 4.45 -32.51
N GLY A 137 -36.75 3.82 -32.40
CA GLY A 137 -38.02 4.43 -32.75
C GLY A 137 -38.53 5.39 -31.67
N GLN A 138 -39.36 6.37 -32.05
CA GLN A 138 -39.97 7.33 -31.13
C GLN A 138 -40.68 6.67 -29.94
N SER A 139 -41.44 5.58 -30.18
CA SER A 139 -42.15 4.83 -29.14
C SER A 139 -41.23 4.08 -28.17
N GLN A 140 -40.01 3.76 -28.59
CA GLN A 140 -39.00 3.17 -27.71
C GLN A 140 -38.37 4.23 -26.82
N LEU A 141 -38.06 5.41 -27.38
CA LEU A 141 -37.52 6.54 -26.62
C LEU A 141 -38.50 6.99 -25.51
N GLU A 142 -39.81 7.01 -25.80
CA GLU A 142 -40.84 7.30 -24.79
C GLU A 142 -40.88 6.27 -23.65
N ARG A 143 -40.73 4.97 -23.96
CA ARG A 143 -40.71 3.90 -22.94
C ARG A 143 -39.47 3.95 -22.05
N LEU A 144 -38.37 4.52 -22.54
CA LEU A 144 -37.11 4.63 -21.81
C LEU A 144 -37.08 5.83 -20.87
N ARG A 145 -38.11 6.68 -20.90
CA ARG A 145 -38.16 7.92 -20.12
C ARG A 145 -37.96 7.72 -18.60
N PRO A 146 -38.59 6.74 -17.93
CA PRO A 146 -38.37 6.53 -16.50
C PRO A 146 -36.93 6.15 -16.14
N LEU A 147 -36.20 5.49 -17.05
CA LEU A 147 -34.79 5.20 -16.84
C LEU A 147 -33.95 6.46 -16.96
N LEU A 148 -34.23 7.29 -17.97
CA LEU A 148 -33.52 8.56 -18.16
C LEU A 148 -33.72 9.47 -16.96
N ASP A 149 -34.93 9.57 -16.42
CA ASP A 149 -35.18 10.37 -15.20
C ASP A 149 -34.43 9.83 -13.96
N ALA A 150 -34.07 8.53 -13.93
CA ALA A 150 -33.32 7.93 -12.83
C ALA A 150 -31.79 8.09 -12.96
N GLN A 151 -31.25 8.10 -14.19
CA GLN A 151 -29.80 7.96 -14.43
C GLN A 151 -29.16 9.16 -15.16
N SER A 152 -29.94 10.01 -15.81
CA SER A 152 -29.43 11.13 -16.60
C SER A 152 -29.19 12.38 -15.76
N ASP A 153 -28.12 13.11 -16.08
CA ASP A 153 -27.85 14.44 -15.55
C ASP A 153 -28.92 15.46 -15.97
N GLU A 154 -29.71 15.16 -17.00
CA GLU A 154 -30.81 16.00 -17.51
C GLU A 154 -32.13 15.84 -16.74
N ARG A 155 -32.13 15.08 -15.64
CA ARG A 155 -33.31 14.88 -14.79
C ARG A 155 -33.80 16.19 -14.16
N PRO A 156 -35.11 16.35 -13.92
CA PRO A 156 -35.69 17.64 -13.56
C PRO A 156 -35.19 18.19 -12.21
N GLU A 157 -34.83 17.33 -11.27
CA GLU A 157 -34.30 17.73 -9.95
C GLU A 157 -32.93 18.43 -10.08
N MET A 158 -31.99 17.82 -10.82
CA MET A 158 -30.66 18.39 -11.08
C MET A 158 -30.73 19.68 -11.90
N GLN A 159 -31.66 19.76 -12.85
CA GLN A 159 -31.82 20.96 -13.67
C GLN A 159 -32.43 22.12 -12.86
N ARG A 160 -33.33 21.85 -11.90
CA ARG A 160 -33.81 22.89 -10.97
C ARG A 160 -32.69 23.42 -10.08
N GLU A 161 -31.82 22.55 -9.58
CA GLU A 161 -30.63 22.98 -8.83
C GLU A 161 -29.68 23.81 -9.70
N ALA A 162 -29.49 23.43 -10.96
CA ALA A 162 -28.70 24.19 -11.92
C ALA A 162 -29.31 25.56 -12.27
N GLU A 163 -30.64 25.66 -12.37
CA GLU A 163 -31.36 26.93 -12.58
C GLU A 163 -31.33 27.81 -11.33
N LEU A 164 -31.41 27.24 -10.13
CA LEU A 164 -31.22 27.95 -8.85
C LEU A 164 -29.80 28.50 -8.72
N ALA A 165 -28.79 27.74 -9.17
CA ALA A 165 -27.42 28.21 -9.25
C ALA A 165 -27.21 29.32 -10.31
N GLN A 166 -27.97 29.31 -11.40
CA GLN A 166 -27.90 30.33 -12.46
C GLN A 166 -28.71 31.59 -12.16
N SER A 167 -29.82 31.50 -11.42
CA SER A 167 -30.68 32.66 -11.07
C SER A 167 -30.11 33.59 -10.00
N HIS A 168 -29.03 33.20 -9.31
CA HIS A 168 -28.17 34.12 -8.55
C HIS A 168 -27.16 34.89 -9.43
N GLY A 169 -27.11 34.60 -10.74
CA GLY A 169 -26.59 35.51 -11.75
C GLY A 169 -27.74 36.29 -12.38
N GLY A 170 -27.69 37.62 -12.25
CA GLY A 170 -28.76 38.51 -12.72
C GLY A 170 -29.15 38.33 -14.20
N GLU A 171 -30.36 38.80 -14.52
CA GLU A 171 -31.01 38.77 -15.83
C GLU A 171 -30.05 38.94 -17.01
N VAL A 172 -30.15 38.02 -17.97
CA VAL A 172 -29.39 38.03 -19.22
C VAL A 172 -29.81 39.22 -20.08
N GLU A 173 -29.13 40.36 -19.92
CA GLU A 173 -29.09 41.42 -20.91
C GLU A 173 -28.34 40.93 -22.15
N PHE A 174 -29.09 40.69 -23.23
CA PHE A 174 -28.53 40.54 -24.56
C PHE A 174 -28.39 41.93 -25.20
N VAL A 175 -27.48 42.78 -24.71
CA VAL A 175 -27.21 44.08 -25.36
C VAL A 175 -25.76 44.49 -25.13
N GLY A 176 -25.02 44.73 -26.22
CA GLY A 176 -23.80 45.52 -26.13
C GLY A 176 -24.12 46.94 -25.68
N ARG A 177 -23.45 47.43 -24.64
CA ARG A 177 -23.39 48.86 -24.31
C ARG A 177 -22.03 49.25 -23.74
N PRO A 178 -21.70 50.56 -23.80
CA PRO A 178 -20.39 51.08 -24.11
C PRO A 178 -19.50 51.27 -22.88
N ALA A 179 -18.22 51.50 -23.16
CA ALA A 179 -17.22 51.86 -22.17
C ALA A 179 -17.65 53.02 -21.27
N GLY A 180 -17.47 52.83 -19.97
CA GLY A 180 -17.36 53.90 -18.99
C GLY A 180 -18.27 53.76 -17.78
N GLU A 181 -17.94 52.84 -16.86
CA GLU A 181 -18.26 53.01 -15.43
C GLU A 181 -17.06 52.52 -14.62
N GLU A 182 -16.64 53.36 -13.66
CA GLU A 182 -15.44 53.23 -12.84
C GLU A 182 -15.58 52.03 -11.88
N MET A 183 -14.54 51.19 -11.80
CA MET A 183 -14.45 50.11 -10.81
C MET A 183 -14.20 50.71 -9.42
N GLU A 184 -15.03 50.35 -8.43
CA GLU A 184 -14.70 50.59 -7.02
C GLU A 184 -13.45 49.77 -6.63
N GLU A 185 -12.46 50.44 -6.07
CA GLU A 185 -11.20 49.83 -5.58
C GLU A 185 -11.48 48.97 -4.33
N GLY A 186 -11.40 47.64 -4.45
CA GLY A 186 -11.27 46.77 -3.27
C GLY A 186 -11.74 45.33 -3.40
N GLU A 187 -12.57 45.00 -4.40
CA GLU A 187 -13.11 43.63 -4.54
C GLU A 187 -12.45 42.88 -5.70
N LEU A 188 -12.03 41.63 -5.43
CA LEU A 188 -11.60 40.68 -6.46
C LEU A 188 -12.74 40.53 -7.48
N SER A 189 -12.40 40.41 -8.76
CA SER A 189 -13.43 40.09 -9.76
C SER A 189 -14.15 38.79 -9.34
N PRO A 190 -15.50 38.74 -9.37
CA PRO A 190 -16.25 37.58 -8.87
C PRO A 190 -15.88 36.28 -9.59
N ALA A 191 -15.38 36.36 -10.83
CA ALA A 191 -14.85 35.23 -11.58
C ALA A 191 -13.53 34.66 -11.01
N LEU A 192 -12.59 35.52 -10.57
CA LEU A 192 -11.32 35.09 -9.98
C LEU A 192 -11.51 34.52 -8.58
N GLN A 193 -12.44 35.08 -7.80
CA GLN A 193 -12.75 34.57 -6.47
C GLN A 193 -13.41 33.19 -6.54
N ASN A 194 -14.35 33.00 -7.47
CA ASN A 194 -14.95 31.68 -7.73
C ASN A 194 -13.91 30.66 -8.22
N ALA A 195 -12.94 31.08 -9.06
CA ALA A 195 -11.84 30.21 -9.46
C ALA A 195 -10.95 29.80 -8.26
N LEU A 196 -10.66 30.72 -7.34
CA LEU A 196 -9.89 30.44 -6.14
C LEU A 196 -10.65 29.46 -5.23
N ASP A 197 -11.92 29.71 -4.94
CA ASP A 197 -12.72 28.85 -4.05
C ASP A 197 -13.00 27.46 -4.65
N LYS A 198 -13.09 27.35 -5.98
CA LYS A 198 -13.32 26.07 -6.67
C LYS A 198 -12.09 25.16 -6.68
N PHE A 199 -10.89 25.71 -6.84
CA PHE A 199 -9.65 24.95 -7.01
C PHE A 199 -8.74 24.95 -5.78
N THR A 200 -9.11 25.68 -4.73
CA THR A 200 -8.36 25.70 -3.47
C THR A 200 -9.25 25.48 -2.27
N LEU A 201 -8.68 24.90 -1.23
CA LEU A 201 -9.37 24.65 0.03
C LEU A 201 -8.78 25.52 1.14
N ASP A 202 -9.62 26.27 1.86
CA ASP A 202 -9.18 27.14 2.94
C ASP A 202 -8.94 26.36 4.25
N VAL A 203 -7.66 26.14 4.57
CA VAL A 203 -7.23 25.42 5.77
C VAL A 203 -7.36 26.31 7.00
N THR A 204 -7.22 27.63 6.86
CA THR A 204 -7.34 28.55 8.00
C THR A 204 -8.79 28.66 8.48
N ALA A 205 -9.75 28.60 7.55
CA ALA A 205 -11.17 28.51 7.87
C ALA A 205 -11.49 27.21 8.64
N LYS A 206 -11.00 26.07 8.15
CA LYS A 206 -11.14 24.77 8.84
C LYS A 206 -10.54 24.80 10.25
N ALA A 207 -9.40 25.45 10.43
CA ALA A 207 -8.76 25.63 11.74
C ALA A 207 -9.66 26.40 12.72
N LYS A 208 -10.24 27.51 12.27
CA LYS A 208 -11.16 28.34 13.07
C LYS A 208 -12.45 27.61 13.43
N GLU A 209 -12.92 26.70 12.57
CA GLU A 209 -14.07 25.83 12.81
C GLU A 209 -13.76 24.64 13.73
N GLY A 210 -12.51 24.44 14.15
CA GLY A 210 -12.10 23.32 15.00
C GLY A 210 -12.09 21.96 14.28
N LYS A 211 -12.15 21.94 12.94
CA LYS A 211 -12.19 20.71 12.12
C LYS A 211 -10.82 20.14 11.79
N ILE A 212 -9.74 20.76 12.26
CA ILE A 212 -8.37 20.28 12.07
C ILE A 212 -7.93 19.47 13.28
N ASP A 213 -7.17 18.41 13.07
CA ASP A 213 -6.58 17.61 14.14
C ASP A 213 -5.46 18.36 14.86
N PRO A 214 -5.36 18.24 16.20
CA PRO A 214 -4.28 18.88 16.93
C PRO A 214 -2.94 18.25 16.56
N VAL A 215 -1.95 19.10 16.26
CA VAL A 215 -0.63 18.67 15.80
C VAL A 215 0.37 18.77 16.96
N PHE A 216 0.93 17.63 17.36
CA PHE A 216 1.90 17.54 18.46
C PHE A 216 3.28 17.09 17.97
N GLY A 217 4.34 17.44 18.73
CA GLY A 217 5.69 16.93 18.47
C GLY A 217 6.40 17.50 17.23
N ARG A 218 5.85 18.55 16.60
CA ARG A 218 6.40 19.20 15.39
C ARG A 218 6.62 20.71 15.52
N ASP A 219 6.76 21.20 16.74
CA ASP A 219 6.91 22.64 17.01
C ASP A 219 8.17 23.23 16.35
N THR A 220 9.24 22.44 16.22
CA THR A 220 10.50 22.86 15.60
C THR A 220 10.35 23.15 14.11
N GLU A 221 9.69 22.26 13.37
CA GLU A 221 9.46 22.37 11.94
C GLU A 221 8.46 23.49 11.65
N ILE A 222 7.37 23.59 12.44
CA ILE A 222 6.40 24.69 12.32
C ILE A 222 7.08 26.04 12.57
N ARG A 223 7.94 26.15 13.61
CA ARG A 223 8.71 27.37 13.87
C ARG A 223 9.64 27.70 12.70
N GLN A 224 10.34 26.70 12.14
CA GLN A 224 11.19 26.91 10.96
C GLN A 224 10.39 27.43 9.76
N MET A 225 9.18 26.90 9.53
CA MET A 225 8.30 27.40 8.47
C MET A 225 7.92 28.87 8.70
N VAL A 226 7.50 29.23 9.92
CA VAL A 226 7.17 30.61 10.30
C VAL A 226 8.38 31.55 10.10
N ASP A 227 9.58 31.10 10.51
CA ASP A 227 10.81 31.84 10.34
C ASP A 227 11.15 32.07 8.87
N ILE A 228 10.93 31.06 8.01
CA ILE A 228 11.15 31.15 6.56
C ILE A 228 10.14 32.10 5.92
N LEU A 229 8.85 31.95 6.21
CA LEU A 229 7.77 32.77 5.67
C LEU A 229 7.91 34.26 6.02
N SER A 230 8.55 34.56 7.15
CA SER A 230 8.82 35.92 7.62
C SER A 230 10.05 36.56 6.96
N ARG A 231 10.82 35.83 6.14
CA ARG A 231 12.02 36.38 5.46
C ARG A 231 11.63 37.29 4.29
N ARG A 232 12.52 38.23 3.96
CA ARG A 232 12.39 39.09 2.76
C ARG A 232 12.78 38.37 1.46
N ARG A 233 13.66 37.37 1.54
CA ARG A 233 14.15 36.57 0.40
C ARG A 233 14.20 35.11 0.82
N LYS A 234 14.00 34.18 -0.13
CA LYS A 234 13.86 32.74 0.15
C LYS A 234 12.78 32.46 1.19
N ASN A 235 11.60 33.02 0.96
CA ASN A 235 10.47 33.01 1.88
C ASN A 235 9.43 31.92 1.59
N ASN A 236 9.76 30.99 0.69
CA ASN A 236 8.91 29.85 0.37
C ASN A 236 9.52 28.59 1.01
N PRO A 237 8.93 28.03 2.07
CA PRO A 237 9.40 26.75 2.62
C PRO A 237 9.05 25.60 1.68
N ILE A 238 9.96 24.63 1.57
CA ILE A 238 9.71 23.33 0.93
C ILE A 238 9.93 22.21 1.96
N LEU A 239 8.85 21.49 2.27
CA LEU A 239 8.83 20.33 3.16
C LEU A 239 9.36 19.12 2.40
N VAL A 240 10.54 18.66 2.79
CA VAL A 240 11.20 17.50 2.15
C VAL A 240 11.26 16.36 3.15
N GLY A 241 10.61 15.25 2.81
CA GLY A 241 10.53 14.05 3.66
C GLY A 241 9.91 12.88 2.89
N GLU A 242 9.92 11.67 3.44
CA GLU A 242 9.23 10.54 2.81
C GLU A 242 7.69 10.68 2.95
N PRO A 243 6.87 9.97 2.15
CA PRO A 243 5.42 9.95 2.35
C PRO A 243 5.05 9.37 3.73
N GLY A 244 3.98 9.88 4.36
CA GLY A 244 3.51 9.41 5.68
C GLY A 244 4.18 10.05 6.90
N VAL A 245 5.21 10.90 6.74
CA VAL A 245 5.87 11.57 7.89
C VAL A 245 5.08 12.72 8.52
N GLY A 246 3.91 13.06 7.95
CA GLY A 246 3.02 14.13 8.44
C GLY A 246 3.28 15.52 7.84
N LYS A 247 3.65 15.63 6.56
CA LYS A 247 3.88 16.95 5.90
C LYS A 247 2.60 17.80 5.85
N THR A 248 1.47 17.20 5.53
CA THR A 248 0.17 17.89 5.51
C THR A 248 -0.22 18.34 6.92
N ALA A 249 0.04 17.51 7.93
CA ALA A 249 -0.15 17.86 9.33
C ALA A 249 0.69 19.09 9.76
N LEU A 250 1.90 19.28 9.23
CA LEU A 250 2.68 20.51 9.50
C LEU A 250 1.98 21.78 8.98
N VAL A 251 1.34 21.69 7.82
CA VAL A 251 0.61 22.80 7.19
C VAL A 251 -0.66 23.10 7.98
N GLU A 252 -1.37 22.07 8.42
CA GLU A 252 -2.52 22.19 9.31
C GLU A 252 -2.14 22.77 10.67
N GLY A 253 -1.01 22.35 11.25
CA GLY A 253 -0.45 22.92 12.47
C GLY A 253 -0.07 24.39 12.32
N LEU A 254 0.45 24.79 11.16
CA LEU A 254 0.67 26.20 10.85
C LEU A 254 -0.66 26.97 10.76
N ALA A 255 -1.70 26.40 10.14
CA ALA A 255 -3.02 27.02 10.06
C ALA A 255 -3.64 27.24 11.44
N LEU A 256 -3.51 26.27 12.36
CA LEU A 256 -3.92 26.39 13.76
C LEU A 256 -3.21 27.56 14.45
N ARG A 257 -1.88 27.66 14.32
CA ARG A 257 -1.10 28.78 14.90
C ARG A 257 -1.51 30.14 14.34
N ILE A 258 -1.84 30.22 13.05
CA ILE A 258 -2.36 31.44 12.41
C ILE A 258 -3.74 31.78 12.97
N ALA A 259 -4.65 30.80 13.09
CA ALA A 259 -5.99 30.99 13.63
C ALA A 259 -5.99 31.44 15.10
N GLU A 260 -5.07 30.91 15.92
CA GLU A 260 -4.83 31.31 17.31
C GLU A 260 -4.14 32.69 17.44
N GLY A 261 -3.61 33.24 16.35
CA GLY A 261 -2.82 34.48 16.36
C GLY A 261 -1.42 34.32 16.96
N ASN A 262 -0.93 33.10 17.13
CA ASN A 262 0.37 32.76 17.68
C ASN A 262 1.47 32.72 16.60
N VAL A 263 1.52 33.79 15.80
CA VAL A 263 2.47 34.01 14.70
C VAL A 263 2.88 35.49 14.66
N PRO A 264 4.01 35.85 14.02
CA PRO A 264 4.40 37.25 13.82
C PRO A 264 3.30 38.08 13.14
N GLU A 265 3.23 39.39 13.42
CA GLU A 265 2.22 40.31 12.86
C GLU A 265 2.08 40.20 11.33
N SER A 266 3.18 39.96 10.62
CA SER A 266 3.19 39.79 9.16
C SER A 266 2.42 38.58 8.63
N LEU A 267 2.10 37.61 9.50
CA LEU A 267 1.40 36.36 9.17
C LEU A 267 0.01 36.27 9.80
N LYS A 268 -0.37 37.16 10.71
CA LYS A 268 -1.68 37.12 11.37
C LYS A 268 -2.85 37.36 10.41
N THR A 269 -2.62 38.14 9.35
CA THR A 269 -3.63 38.49 8.34
C THR A 269 -3.59 37.58 7.11
N VAL A 270 -2.76 36.53 7.13
CA VAL A 270 -2.56 35.61 5.99
C VAL A 270 -3.59 34.49 6.02
N THR A 271 -4.11 34.13 4.84
CA THR A 271 -4.98 32.96 4.67
C THR A 271 -4.21 31.83 4.01
N LEU A 272 -4.16 30.66 4.66
CA LEU A 272 -3.53 29.45 4.14
C LEU A 272 -4.54 28.64 3.33
N ARG A 273 -4.24 28.40 2.04
CA ARG A 273 -5.08 27.62 1.14
C ARG A 273 -4.31 26.50 0.45
N THR A 274 -4.89 25.31 0.39
CA THR A 274 -4.32 24.13 -0.29
C THR A 274 -4.80 24.08 -1.73
N LEU A 275 -3.88 23.88 -2.67
CA LEU A 275 -4.18 23.67 -4.08
C LEU A 275 -4.61 22.21 -4.32
N ASP A 276 -5.78 22.01 -4.90
CA ASP A 276 -6.23 20.67 -5.30
C ASP A 276 -5.86 20.42 -6.77
N LEU A 277 -4.83 19.60 -6.98
CA LEU A 277 -4.38 19.22 -8.32
C LEU A 277 -5.36 18.29 -9.04
N GLY A 278 -6.11 17.47 -8.29
CA GLY A 278 -7.13 16.58 -8.84
C GLY A 278 -8.27 17.37 -9.47
N LEU A 279 -8.76 18.40 -8.79
CA LEU A 279 -9.80 19.31 -9.33
C LEU A 279 -9.31 20.15 -10.52
N LEU A 280 -8.03 20.51 -10.54
CA LEU A 280 -7.44 21.21 -11.68
C LEU A 280 -7.34 20.32 -12.93
N GLN A 281 -7.01 19.05 -12.75
CA GLN A 281 -6.89 18.04 -13.82
C GLN A 281 -8.26 17.48 -14.25
N ALA A 282 -9.21 17.35 -13.32
CA ALA A 282 -10.54 16.85 -13.59
C ALA A 282 -11.26 17.69 -14.65
N GLY A 283 -11.64 17.06 -15.76
CA GLY A 283 -12.28 17.73 -16.89
C GLY A 283 -11.38 18.71 -17.65
N ALA A 284 -10.05 18.64 -17.51
CA ALA A 284 -9.10 19.33 -18.39
C ALA A 284 -8.58 18.33 -19.44
N GLY A 285 -9.34 18.13 -20.53
CA GLY A 285 -9.00 17.16 -21.58
C GLY A 285 -7.81 17.58 -22.45
N VAL A 286 -7.42 18.86 -22.40
CA VAL A 286 -6.34 19.44 -23.19
C VAL A 286 -5.36 20.19 -22.28
N LYS A 287 -4.04 19.98 -22.48
CA LYS A 287 -2.95 20.61 -21.69
C LYS A 287 -3.13 22.12 -21.44
N GLY A 288 -3.60 22.86 -22.44
CA GLY A 288 -3.77 24.31 -22.34
C GLY A 288 -4.85 24.73 -21.33
N GLU A 289 -5.87 23.90 -21.09
CA GLU A 289 -6.93 24.23 -20.13
C GLU A 289 -6.42 24.13 -18.69
N PHE A 290 -5.61 23.12 -18.38
CA PHE A 290 -4.95 22.98 -17.09
C PHE A 290 -4.05 24.20 -16.80
N GLU A 291 -3.21 24.58 -17.76
CA GLU A 291 -2.34 25.75 -17.64
C GLU A 291 -3.14 27.05 -17.46
N GLN A 292 -4.25 27.20 -18.17
CA GLN A 292 -5.14 28.36 -18.05
C GLN A 292 -5.82 28.41 -16.67
N ARG A 293 -6.29 27.27 -16.14
CA ARG A 293 -6.87 27.18 -14.80
C ARG A 293 -5.84 27.54 -13.72
N LEU A 294 -4.63 26.98 -13.82
CA LEU A 294 -3.54 27.30 -12.90
C LEU A 294 -3.16 28.77 -12.95
N LYS A 295 -3.10 29.36 -14.16
CA LYS A 295 -2.85 30.79 -14.33
C LYS A 295 -3.93 31.64 -13.65
N ASN A 296 -5.21 31.30 -13.82
CA ASN A 296 -6.31 31.99 -13.15
C ASN A 296 -6.19 31.94 -11.62
N VAL A 297 -5.77 30.79 -11.06
CA VAL A 297 -5.51 30.66 -9.61
C VAL A 297 -4.35 31.55 -9.17
N ILE A 298 -3.25 31.57 -9.93
CA ILE A 298 -2.09 32.43 -9.63
C ILE A 298 -2.49 33.90 -9.67
N ASP A 299 -3.23 34.32 -10.70
CA ASP A 299 -3.70 35.70 -10.87
C ASP A 299 -4.68 36.08 -9.74
N ALA A 300 -5.57 35.17 -9.33
CA ALA A 300 -6.47 35.36 -8.19
C ALA A 300 -5.72 35.53 -6.86
N VAL A 301 -4.65 34.75 -6.63
CA VAL A 301 -3.80 34.89 -5.44
C VAL A 301 -3.07 36.23 -5.42
N GLN A 302 -2.56 36.68 -6.57
CA GLN A 302 -1.84 37.96 -6.68
C GLN A 302 -2.74 39.18 -6.46
N GLN A 303 -3.99 39.12 -6.93
CA GLN A 303 -4.95 40.21 -6.83
C GLN A 303 -5.76 40.19 -5.53
N SER A 304 -5.54 39.21 -4.65
CA SER A 304 -6.29 39.10 -3.41
C SER A 304 -5.96 40.25 -2.44
N PRO A 305 -6.98 40.90 -1.83
CA PRO A 305 -6.77 41.99 -0.87
C PRO A 305 -6.13 41.49 0.44
N SER A 306 -6.36 40.22 0.79
CA SER A 306 -5.65 39.54 1.88
C SER A 306 -4.52 38.68 1.32
N PRO A 307 -3.33 38.68 1.93
CA PRO A 307 -2.22 37.87 1.46
C PRO A 307 -2.55 36.38 1.60
N VAL A 308 -2.61 35.67 0.48
CA VAL A 308 -2.87 34.23 0.45
C VAL A 308 -1.54 33.47 0.44
N LEU A 309 -1.44 32.44 1.28
CA LEU A 309 -0.34 31.48 1.30
C LEU A 309 -0.83 30.19 0.64
N LEU A 310 -0.23 29.83 -0.49
CA LEU A 310 -0.66 28.65 -1.26
C LEU A 310 0.17 27.42 -0.86
N PHE A 311 -0.47 26.39 -0.34
CA PHE A 311 0.13 25.07 -0.14
C PHE A 311 -0.04 24.21 -1.39
N ILE A 312 1.07 23.65 -1.87
CA ILE A 312 1.12 22.74 -3.00
C ILE A 312 1.67 21.42 -2.47
N ASP A 313 0.79 20.43 -2.35
CA ASP A 313 1.22 19.06 -2.10
C ASP A 313 1.81 18.44 -3.38
N GLU A 314 2.71 17.49 -3.20
CA GLU A 314 3.41 16.81 -4.30
C GLU A 314 3.90 17.76 -5.41
N ALA A 315 4.60 18.82 -5.03
CA ALA A 315 4.97 19.92 -5.93
C ALA A 315 5.80 19.47 -7.17
N HIS A 316 6.39 18.28 -7.13
CA HIS A 316 7.06 17.66 -8.26
C HIS A 316 6.12 17.35 -9.44
N THR A 317 4.82 17.14 -9.22
CA THR A 317 3.83 16.90 -10.28
C THR A 317 3.72 18.10 -11.23
N ILE A 318 3.85 19.31 -10.70
CA ILE A 318 3.79 20.56 -11.46
C ILE A 318 5.12 20.87 -12.16
N ILE A 319 6.25 20.45 -11.58
CA ILE A 319 7.60 20.85 -12.01
C ILE A 319 8.29 19.76 -12.86
N GLY A 320 8.08 18.50 -12.54
CA GLY A 320 8.76 17.34 -13.11
C GLY A 320 8.09 16.71 -14.34
N ALA A 321 6.89 17.16 -14.67
CA ALA A 321 6.11 16.69 -15.82
C ALA A 321 6.74 17.02 -17.19
N GLY A 322 7.75 17.89 -17.24
CA GLY A 322 8.41 18.28 -18.50
C GLY A 322 9.28 17.21 -19.19
N ASN A 323 9.67 16.12 -18.51
CA ASN A 323 10.61 15.13 -19.06
C ASN A 323 9.97 13.85 -19.62
N GLN A 324 8.68 13.60 -19.38
CA GLN A 324 7.94 12.56 -20.08
C GLN A 324 7.18 13.19 -21.25
N ALA A 325 7.20 12.54 -22.41
CA ALA A 325 6.45 12.96 -23.59
C ALA A 325 4.94 12.93 -23.30
N GLY A 326 4.41 13.98 -22.66
CA GLY A 326 3.02 14.03 -22.22
C GLY A 326 2.71 14.90 -21.00
N GLY A 327 3.68 15.25 -20.14
CA GLY A 327 3.38 16.03 -18.92
C GLY A 327 3.28 17.55 -19.14
N ALA A 328 2.49 18.25 -18.31
CA ALA A 328 2.24 19.69 -18.40
C ALA A 328 3.45 20.53 -17.93
N ASP A 329 3.76 21.64 -18.62
CA ASP A 329 4.94 22.48 -18.30
C ASP A 329 4.55 23.70 -17.44
N ALA A 330 3.87 23.41 -16.32
CA ALA A 330 3.37 24.42 -15.39
C ALA A 330 4.47 25.13 -14.59
N ALA A 331 5.69 24.58 -14.57
CA ALA A 331 6.86 25.21 -13.96
C ALA A 331 7.13 26.60 -14.54
N ASN A 332 6.91 26.80 -15.84
CA ASN A 332 7.13 28.08 -16.51
C ASN A 332 6.17 29.18 -16.07
N LEU A 333 4.97 28.82 -15.58
CA LEU A 333 4.00 29.78 -15.04
C LEU A 333 4.35 30.20 -13.61
N LEU A 334 4.90 29.28 -12.81
CA LEU A 334 5.26 29.54 -11.42
C LEU A 334 6.57 30.31 -11.27
N LYS A 335 7.58 30.04 -12.10
CA LYS A 335 8.92 30.66 -11.99
C LYS A 335 8.87 32.19 -11.95
N PRO A 336 8.14 32.91 -12.84
CA PRO A 336 8.08 34.37 -12.80
C PRO A 336 7.42 34.90 -11.52
N ALA A 337 6.30 34.31 -11.09
CA ALA A 337 5.55 34.73 -9.91
C ALA A 337 6.35 34.51 -8.61
N LEU A 338 7.06 33.38 -8.50
CA LEU A 338 8.00 33.09 -7.41
C LEU A 338 9.24 33.99 -7.48
N ALA A 339 9.72 34.30 -8.69
CA ALA A 339 10.89 35.15 -8.89
C ALA A 339 10.67 36.58 -8.39
N ARG A 340 9.47 37.13 -8.63
CA ARG A 340 9.04 38.47 -8.20
C ARG A 340 8.59 38.54 -6.74
N GLY A 341 8.35 37.39 -6.09
CA GLY A 341 7.91 37.33 -4.69
C GLY A 341 6.44 37.72 -4.50
N GLU A 342 5.68 37.78 -5.60
CA GLU A 342 4.24 38.05 -5.64
C GLU A 342 3.43 36.83 -5.19
N LEU A 343 3.99 35.62 -5.37
CA LEU A 343 3.39 34.37 -4.92
C LEU A 343 4.18 33.79 -3.74
N ARG A 344 3.51 33.64 -2.59
CA ARG A 344 4.05 32.92 -1.43
C ARG A 344 3.52 31.50 -1.42
N THR A 345 4.43 30.54 -1.33
CA THR A 345 4.05 29.12 -1.38
C THR A 345 4.73 28.30 -0.29
N ILE A 346 4.01 27.29 0.17
CA ILE A 346 4.56 26.14 0.88
C ILE A 346 4.49 24.97 -0.11
N ALA A 347 5.60 24.28 -0.34
CA ALA A 347 5.62 23.10 -1.19
C ALA A 347 5.93 21.85 -0.35
N ALA A 348 5.36 20.69 -0.70
CA ALA A 348 5.76 19.40 -0.15
C ALA A 348 6.24 18.46 -1.27
N THR A 349 7.31 17.72 -1.02
CA THR A 349 7.89 16.77 -2.00
C THR A 349 8.73 15.70 -1.29
N THR A 350 9.01 14.58 -1.96
CA THR A 350 9.95 13.58 -1.45
C THR A 350 11.40 14.02 -1.64
N TRP A 351 12.33 13.40 -0.92
CA TRP A 351 13.75 13.73 -1.07
C TRP A 351 14.27 13.42 -2.48
N SER A 352 13.86 12.28 -3.05
CA SER A 352 14.21 11.89 -4.43
C SER A 352 13.73 12.93 -5.45
N GLU A 353 12.49 13.39 -5.33
CA GLU A 353 11.93 14.40 -6.21
C GLU A 353 12.60 15.77 -6.03
N TYR A 354 12.85 16.19 -4.79
CA TYR A 354 13.57 17.43 -4.50
C TYR A 354 14.91 17.47 -5.24
N LYS A 355 15.68 16.39 -5.13
CA LYS A 355 16.99 16.24 -5.76
C LYS A 355 16.91 16.18 -7.29
N GLN A 356 15.90 15.49 -7.82
CA GLN A 356 15.72 15.34 -9.25
C GLN A 356 15.24 16.63 -9.94
N TYR A 357 14.32 17.37 -9.32
CA TYR A 357 13.58 18.46 -9.97
C TYR A 357 13.89 19.85 -9.41
N PHE A 358 14.10 20.00 -8.10
CA PHE A 358 14.30 21.30 -7.46
C PHE A 358 15.78 21.68 -7.35
N GLU A 359 16.65 20.77 -6.92
CA GLU A 359 18.09 21.03 -6.76
C GLU A 359 18.77 21.28 -8.11
N ARG A 360 18.27 20.67 -9.19
CA ARG A 360 18.79 20.89 -10.55
C ARG A 360 18.37 22.24 -11.14
N ASP A 361 17.28 22.85 -10.67
CA ASP A 361 16.77 24.11 -11.18
C ASP A 361 17.19 25.29 -10.30
N ALA A 362 18.19 26.03 -10.78
CA ALA A 362 18.76 27.17 -10.08
C ALA A 362 17.77 28.35 -9.88
N ALA A 363 16.63 28.40 -10.57
CA ALA A 363 15.60 29.41 -10.33
C ALA A 363 14.76 29.07 -9.09
N LEU A 364 14.38 27.79 -8.95
CA LEU A 364 13.58 27.27 -7.85
C LEU A 364 14.41 27.16 -6.55
N GLU A 365 15.63 26.64 -6.62
CA GLU A 365 16.56 26.54 -5.49
C GLU A 365 16.82 27.91 -4.82
N ARG A 366 16.79 28.99 -5.61
CA ARG A 366 16.98 30.36 -5.10
C ARG A 366 15.73 30.98 -4.48
N ARG A 367 14.58 30.31 -4.53
CA ARG A 367 13.30 30.80 -3.99
C ARG A 367 12.75 29.93 -2.87
N PHE A 368 13.02 28.63 -2.91
CA PHE A 368 12.65 27.72 -1.85
C PHE A 368 13.74 27.58 -0.79
N GLN A 369 13.34 27.41 0.45
CA GLN A 369 14.20 27.03 1.56
C GLN A 369 13.75 25.67 2.09
N MET A 370 14.67 24.70 2.09
CA MET A 370 14.38 23.35 2.55
C MET A 370 14.13 23.31 4.06
N VAL A 371 13.03 22.65 4.44
CA VAL A 371 12.69 22.19 5.78
C VAL A 371 12.67 20.68 5.73
N LYS A 372 13.62 20.04 6.44
CA LYS A 372 13.74 18.59 6.47
C LYS A 372 12.71 18.02 7.44
N VAL A 373 11.90 17.06 6.99
CA VAL A 373 10.88 16.39 7.79
C VAL A 373 11.23 14.90 7.82
N ASP A 374 11.86 14.49 8.91
CA ASP A 374 12.24 13.09 9.13
C ASP A 374 11.10 12.33 9.85
N GLU A 375 11.14 11.00 9.75
CA GLU A 375 10.28 10.12 10.55
C GLU A 375 10.50 10.40 12.05
N PRO A 376 9.44 10.59 12.86
CA PRO A 376 9.58 10.87 14.29
C PRO A 376 10.17 9.68 15.03
N ASP A 377 10.80 9.93 16.19
CA ASP A 377 11.19 8.85 17.11
C ASP A 377 9.97 8.23 17.81
N ASP A 378 10.18 7.11 18.52
CA ASP A 378 9.08 6.36 19.16
C ASP A 378 8.34 7.24 20.18
N ASP A 379 9.05 8.05 20.95
CA ASP A 379 8.48 8.92 21.99
C ASP A 379 7.63 10.06 21.39
N THR A 380 8.14 10.72 20.35
CA THR A 380 7.41 11.78 19.65
C THR A 380 6.23 11.21 18.88
N ALA A 381 6.37 10.04 18.24
CA ALA A 381 5.26 9.35 17.60
C ALA A 381 4.17 8.96 18.62
N CYS A 382 4.55 8.44 19.80
CA CYS A 382 3.59 8.17 20.87
C CYS A 382 2.86 9.44 21.33
N LEU A 383 3.56 10.57 21.44
CA LEU A 383 2.94 11.85 21.77
C LEU A 383 1.93 12.30 20.70
N MET A 384 2.27 12.15 19.41
CA MET A 384 1.36 12.44 18.30
C MET A 384 0.09 11.59 18.38
N LEU A 385 0.25 10.27 18.52
CA LEU A 385 -0.88 9.34 18.59
C LEU A 385 -1.74 9.59 19.85
N ARG A 386 -1.15 9.94 21.00
CA ARG A 386 -1.90 10.34 22.20
C ARG A 386 -2.78 11.57 21.95
N GLY A 387 -2.32 12.51 21.12
CA GLY A 387 -3.09 13.69 20.72
C GLY A 387 -4.29 13.35 19.84
N LEU A 388 -4.17 12.32 18.99
CA LEU A 388 -5.24 11.86 18.10
C LEU A 388 -6.18 10.84 18.75
N LYS A 389 -5.70 10.17 19.80
CA LYS A 389 -6.39 9.09 20.53
C LYS A 389 -7.83 9.44 20.89
N SER A 390 -8.09 10.63 21.42
CA SER A 390 -9.44 11.03 21.83
C SER A 390 -10.41 11.10 20.67
N ARG A 391 -9.99 11.61 19.50
CA ARG A 391 -10.85 11.71 18.31
C ARG A 391 -11.20 10.34 17.74
N TYR A 392 -10.24 9.43 17.63
CA TYR A 392 -10.52 8.06 17.18
C TYR A 392 -11.39 7.28 18.18
N ALA A 393 -11.16 7.46 19.48
CA ALA A 393 -11.99 6.89 20.53
C ALA A 393 -13.44 7.38 20.45
N GLU A 394 -13.66 8.68 20.23
CA GLU A 394 -14.99 9.27 20.05
C GLU A 394 -15.65 8.82 18.74
N HIS A 395 -14.91 8.81 17.62
CA HIS A 395 -15.42 8.43 16.30
C HIS A 395 -15.94 6.99 16.27
N HIS A 396 -15.15 6.06 16.82
CA HIS A 396 -15.54 4.64 16.87
C HIS A 396 -16.33 4.27 18.13
N ASN A 397 -16.48 5.20 19.07
CA ASN A 397 -17.10 4.97 20.38
C ASN A 397 -16.50 3.75 21.11
N VAL A 398 -15.16 3.72 21.19
CA VAL A 398 -14.38 2.67 21.86
C VAL A 398 -13.32 3.30 22.74
N HIS A 399 -12.88 2.59 23.77
CA HIS A 399 -11.77 3.04 24.60
C HIS A 399 -10.44 2.49 24.06
N ILE A 400 -9.43 3.36 23.97
CA ILE A 400 -8.08 3.00 23.54
C ILE A 400 -7.17 3.05 24.77
N THR A 401 -6.38 2.02 25.03
CA THR A 401 -5.41 2.01 26.14
C THR A 401 -4.15 2.81 25.78
N ASP A 402 -3.37 3.29 26.77
CA ASP A 402 -2.07 3.93 26.45
C ASP A 402 -1.04 2.92 25.95
N ASP A 403 -1.09 1.69 26.45
CA ASP A 403 -0.21 0.61 26.01
C ASP A 403 -0.47 0.22 24.56
N ALA A 404 -1.73 0.27 24.08
CA ALA A 404 -2.04 0.09 22.67
C ALA A 404 -1.40 1.15 21.78
N VAL A 405 -1.33 2.41 22.22
CA VAL A 405 -0.66 3.49 21.46
C VAL A 405 0.83 3.19 21.33
N ARG A 406 1.48 2.80 22.43
CA ARG A 406 2.89 2.43 22.44
C ARG A 406 3.14 1.22 21.54
N ALA A 407 2.32 0.18 21.68
CA ALA A 407 2.39 -1.02 20.85
C ALA A 407 2.20 -0.70 19.37
N ALA A 408 1.27 0.18 19.02
CA ALA A 408 1.04 0.58 17.63
C ALA A 408 2.28 1.24 17.03
N VAL A 409 2.99 2.09 17.77
CA VAL A 409 4.24 2.70 17.31
C VAL A 409 5.35 1.65 17.19
N THR A 410 5.63 0.89 18.25
CA THR A 410 6.75 -0.05 18.28
C THR A 410 6.57 -1.19 17.28
N LEU A 411 5.39 -1.81 17.24
CA LEU A 411 5.12 -2.93 16.33
C LEU A 411 5.00 -2.48 14.87
N SER A 412 4.38 -1.33 14.58
CA SER A 412 4.36 -0.82 13.19
C SER A 412 5.75 -0.45 12.68
N ARG A 413 6.63 0.06 13.55
CA ARG A 413 8.03 0.31 13.21
C ARG A 413 8.78 -0.99 12.89
N ARG A 414 8.55 -2.06 13.65
CA ARG A 414 9.21 -3.36 13.48
C ARG A 414 8.69 -4.14 12.27
N TYR A 415 7.37 -4.19 12.06
CA TYR A 415 6.74 -5.09 11.09
C TYR A 415 6.19 -4.41 9.82
N LEU A 416 5.91 -3.09 9.85
CA LEU A 416 5.39 -2.34 8.69
C LEU A 416 6.50 -1.46 8.07
N THR A 417 7.44 -2.13 7.40
CA THR A 417 8.67 -1.57 6.83
C THR A 417 8.47 -0.69 5.58
N GLY A 418 7.34 -0.83 4.89
CA GLY A 418 7.04 -0.08 3.66
C GLY A 418 6.39 1.29 3.87
N ARG A 419 6.12 1.67 5.12
CA ARG A 419 5.41 2.89 5.50
C ARG A 419 6.16 3.63 6.61
N GLN A 420 5.89 4.92 6.76
CA GLN A 420 6.56 5.78 7.74
C GLN A 420 5.66 6.09 8.93
N LEU A 421 6.26 6.31 10.11
CA LEU A 421 5.57 6.96 11.23
C LEU A 421 5.37 8.46 10.94
N PRO A 422 4.30 9.08 11.48
CA PRO A 422 3.27 8.47 12.35
C PRO A 422 2.15 7.73 11.58
N ASP A 423 2.04 7.92 10.27
CA ASP A 423 0.93 7.45 9.42
C ASP A 423 0.58 5.96 9.63
N LYS A 424 1.58 5.05 9.53
CA LYS A 424 1.33 3.61 9.73
C LYS A 424 0.78 3.23 11.10
N ALA A 425 1.10 3.99 12.14
CA ALA A 425 0.62 3.72 13.49
C ALA A 425 -0.78 4.30 13.70
N VAL A 426 -1.10 5.42 13.03
CA VAL A 426 -2.45 5.99 12.99
C VAL A 426 -3.40 5.04 12.28
N ASP A 427 -3.07 4.58 11.08
CA ASP A 427 -3.85 3.58 10.32
C ASP A 427 -4.12 2.31 11.15
N LEU A 428 -3.09 1.86 11.87
CA LEU A 428 -3.15 0.65 12.68
C LEU A 428 -4.08 0.83 13.89
N LEU A 429 -4.00 1.96 14.58
CA LEU A 429 -4.92 2.29 15.68
C LEU A 429 -6.36 2.46 15.19
N ASP A 430 -6.56 3.13 14.06
CA ASP A 430 -7.89 3.34 13.47
C ASP A 430 -8.55 2.00 13.10
N THR A 431 -7.79 1.12 12.45
CA THR A 431 -8.25 -0.23 12.10
C THR A 431 -8.54 -1.07 13.34
N ALA A 432 -7.69 -0.99 14.37
CA ALA A 432 -7.90 -1.68 15.64
C ALA A 432 -9.17 -1.18 16.36
N ALA A 433 -9.40 0.14 16.37
CA ALA A 433 -10.61 0.75 16.92
C ALA A 433 -11.87 0.32 16.17
N ALA A 434 -11.84 0.34 14.84
CA ALA A 434 -12.93 -0.15 14.00
C ALA A 434 -13.23 -1.63 14.25
N ARG A 435 -12.20 -2.46 14.44
CA ARG A 435 -12.35 -3.90 14.73
C ARG A 435 -12.99 -4.15 16.08
N VAL A 436 -12.56 -3.44 17.13
CA VAL A 436 -13.19 -3.51 18.46
C VAL A 436 -14.65 -3.10 18.36
N ARG A 437 -14.95 -2.01 17.63
CA ARG A 437 -16.33 -1.58 17.40
C ARG A 437 -17.17 -2.64 16.70
N MET A 438 -16.64 -3.26 15.64
CA MET A 438 -17.30 -4.38 14.96
C MET A 438 -17.53 -5.56 15.89
N SER A 439 -16.59 -5.90 16.78
CA SER A 439 -16.73 -7.01 17.73
C SER A 439 -17.85 -6.79 18.76
N LEU A 440 -18.20 -5.54 19.05
CA LEU A 440 -19.32 -5.18 19.93
C LEU A 440 -20.68 -5.24 19.20
N ASP A 441 -20.71 -4.86 17.93
CA ASP A 441 -21.97 -4.75 17.16
C ASP A 441 -22.33 -6.04 16.39
N THR A 442 -21.37 -6.94 16.18
CA THR A 442 -21.53 -8.14 15.32
C THR A 442 -21.19 -9.44 16.05
N VAL A 443 -21.69 -10.56 15.52
CA VAL A 443 -21.37 -11.90 16.04
C VAL A 443 -19.89 -12.22 15.78
N PRO A 444 -19.14 -12.77 16.76
CA PRO A 444 -17.74 -13.14 16.60
C PRO A 444 -17.48 -14.06 15.39
N GLU A 445 -16.36 -13.82 14.70
CA GLU A 445 -15.95 -14.58 13.51
C GLU A 445 -15.86 -16.09 13.76
N GLN A 446 -15.39 -16.49 14.95
CA GLN A 446 -15.27 -17.90 15.33
C GLN A 446 -16.63 -18.63 15.32
N LEU A 447 -17.68 -17.97 15.83
CA LEU A 447 -19.05 -18.50 15.80
C LEU A 447 -19.58 -18.56 14.36
N THR A 448 -19.34 -17.51 13.57
CA THR A 448 -19.74 -17.50 12.15
C THR A 448 -19.05 -18.59 11.35
N CYS A 449 -17.77 -18.85 11.61
CA CYS A 449 -16.97 -19.88 10.94
C CYS A 449 -17.51 -21.29 11.26
N ILE A 450 -17.71 -21.60 12.55
CA ILE A 450 -18.26 -22.91 12.97
C ILE A 450 -19.65 -23.13 12.39
N ARG A 451 -20.54 -22.13 12.44
CA ARG A 451 -21.87 -22.21 11.83
C ARG A 451 -21.78 -22.48 10.32
N SER A 452 -20.87 -21.81 9.61
CA SER A 452 -20.67 -22.04 8.18
C SER A 452 -20.13 -23.45 7.89
N GLN A 453 -19.27 -24.00 8.75
CA GLN A 453 -18.75 -25.37 8.61
C GLN A 453 -19.85 -26.39 8.81
N ILE A 454 -20.70 -26.22 9.83
CA ILE A 454 -21.87 -27.08 10.08
C ILE A 454 -22.80 -27.07 8.86
N THR A 455 -23.16 -25.88 8.34
CA THR A 455 -24.00 -25.79 7.14
C THR A 455 -23.36 -26.46 5.91
N SER A 456 -22.04 -26.36 5.74
CA SER A 456 -21.32 -27.05 4.67
C SER A 456 -21.40 -28.57 4.81
N LEU A 457 -21.24 -29.10 6.02
CA LEU A 457 -21.33 -30.52 6.32
C LEU A 457 -22.77 -31.04 6.15
N GLU A 458 -23.78 -30.26 6.56
CA GLU A 458 -25.20 -30.57 6.33
C GLU A 458 -25.52 -30.68 4.83
N MET A 459 -25.01 -29.74 4.02
CA MET A 459 -25.15 -29.78 2.56
C MET A 459 -24.48 -31.02 1.96
N GLU A 460 -23.26 -31.36 2.41
CA GLU A 460 -22.54 -32.57 1.97
C GLU A 460 -23.33 -33.82 2.35
N LYS A 461 -23.81 -33.92 3.59
CA LYS A 461 -24.65 -35.01 4.10
C LYS A 461 -25.91 -35.19 3.26
N GLN A 462 -26.60 -34.09 2.94
CA GLN A 462 -27.82 -34.14 2.15
C GLN A 462 -27.54 -34.63 0.71
N ALA A 463 -26.48 -34.13 0.07
CA ALA A 463 -26.09 -34.59 -1.27
C ALA A 463 -25.76 -36.09 -1.29
N LEU A 464 -25.02 -36.58 -0.28
CA LEU A 464 -24.69 -38.01 -0.17
C LEU A 464 -25.93 -38.89 0.09
N LEU A 465 -26.89 -38.40 0.88
CA LEU A 465 -28.16 -39.10 1.09
C LEU A 465 -29.01 -39.19 -0.18
N GLU A 466 -29.02 -38.13 -1.00
CA GLU A 466 -29.67 -38.13 -2.31
C GLU A 466 -29.00 -39.14 -3.27
N ASP A 467 -27.66 -39.21 -3.30
CA ASP A 467 -26.92 -40.19 -4.11
C ASP A 467 -27.18 -41.64 -3.67
N ILE A 468 -27.28 -41.89 -2.36
CA ILE A 468 -27.67 -43.20 -1.82
C ILE A 468 -29.09 -43.56 -2.23
N ALA A 469 -30.02 -42.60 -2.20
CA ALA A 469 -31.40 -42.81 -2.63
C ALA A 469 -31.52 -43.16 -4.12
N VAL A 470 -30.59 -42.66 -4.95
CA VAL A 470 -30.48 -42.99 -6.39
C VAL A 470 -29.78 -44.35 -6.63
N GLY A 471 -29.17 -44.95 -5.61
CA GLY A 471 -28.63 -46.32 -5.62
C GLY A 471 -27.11 -46.41 -5.48
N ASN A 472 -26.42 -45.33 -5.15
CA ASN A 472 -24.96 -45.31 -5.01
C ASN A 472 -24.55 -45.70 -3.57
N GLN A 473 -24.12 -46.95 -3.35
CA GLN A 473 -23.87 -47.49 -1.99
C GLN A 473 -22.47 -47.19 -1.39
N SER A 474 -21.63 -46.43 -2.08
CA SER A 474 -20.20 -46.23 -1.72
C SER A 474 -19.94 -45.19 -0.61
N HIS A 475 -20.98 -44.53 -0.09
CA HIS A 475 -20.82 -43.32 0.75
C HIS A 475 -21.04 -43.52 2.26
N GLY A 476 -21.26 -44.75 2.72
CA GLY A 476 -21.59 -45.05 4.13
C GLY A 476 -20.50 -44.64 5.13
N GLU A 477 -19.22 -44.88 4.83
CA GLU A 477 -18.11 -44.49 5.71
C GLU A 477 -17.98 -42.96 5.85
N ARG A 478 -18.15 -42.20 4.76
CA ARG A 478 -18.05 -40.72 4.79
C ARG A 478 -19.20 -40.11 5.59
N LEU A 479 -20.42 -40.66 5.50
CA LEU A 479 -21.54 -40.21 6.31
C LEU A 479 -21.28 -40.37 7.81
N THR A 480 -20.69 -41.48 8.24
CA THR A 480 -20.34 -41.66 9.67
C THR A 480 -19.28 -40.67 10.14
N VAL A 481 -18.32 -40.31 9.29
CA VAL A 481 -17.31 -39.27 9.59
C VAL A 481 -17.96 -37.89 9.67
N ILE A 482 -18.83 -37.54 8.72
CA ILE A 482 -19.56 -36.26 8.72
C ILE A 482 -20.42 -36.13 9.99
N GLU A 483 -21.12 -37.19 10.39
CA GLU A 483 -21.93 -37.17 11.63
C GLU A 483 -21.06 -36.98 12.88
N GLN A 484 -19.85 -37.53 12.91
CA GLN A 484 -18.90 -37.28 14.00
C GLN A 484 -18.40 -35.84 13.98
N GLU A 485 -17.93 -35.34 12.83
CA GLU A 485 -17.46 -33.96 12.66
C GLU A 485 -18.56 -32.93 12.98
N GLU A 486 -19.80 -33.19 12.56
CA GLU A 486 -20.98 -32.36 12.85
C GLU A 486 -21.27 -32.31 14.35
N ASN A 487 -21.29 -33.46 15.03
CA ASN A 487 -21.51 -33.52 16.48
C ASN A 487 -20.40 -32.80 17.26
N ASP A 488 -19.14 -32.99 16.88
CA ASP A 488 -18.00 -32.32 17.51
C ASP A 488 -18.09 -30.79 17.35
N LEU A 489 -18.45 -30.32 16.16
CA LEU A 489 -18.65 -28.89 15.88
C LEU A 489 -19.86 -28.30 16.61
N ILE A 490 -20.96 -29.06 16.76
CA ILE A 490 -22.14 -28.62 17.52
C ILE A 490 -21.80 -28.45 19.01
N VAL A 491 -21.05 -29.40 19.59
CA VAL A 491 -20.58 -29.28 20.97
C VAL A 491 -19.69 -28.06 21.15
N ALA A 492 -18.73 -27.85 20.24
CA ALA A 492 -17.87 -26.67 20.26
C ALA A 492 -18.67 -25.37 20.09
N LEU A 493 -19.71 -25.36 19.25
CA LEU A 493 -20.58 -24.20 19.07
C LEU A 493 -21.32 -23.84 20.36
N ASP A 494 -21.92 -24.81 21.05
CA ASP A 494 -22.66 -24.58 22.31
C ASP A 494 -21.75 -24.04 23.42
N GLU A 495 -20.52 -24.56 23.52
CA GLU A 495 -19.50 -24.05 24.43
C GLU A 495 -19.15 -22.58 24.14
N LEU A 496 -18.87 -22.25 22.87
CA LEU A 496 -18.56 -20.88 22.44
C LEU A 496 -19.74 -19.92 22.60
N GLU A 497 -20.97 -20.34 22.29
CA GLU A 497 -22.17 -19.50 22.44
C GLU A 497 -22.45 -19.19 23.92
N THR A 498 -22.23 -20.18 24.80
CA THR A 498 -22.33 -19.99 26.24
C THR A 498 -21.28 -18.99 26.74
N GLN A 499 -20.03 -19.13 26.31
CA GLN A 499 -18.96 -18.20 26.64
C GLN A 499 -19.29 -16.78 26.15
N TYR A 500 -19.67 -16.63 24.88
CA TYR A 500 -20.04 -15.35 24.29
C TYR A 500 -21.19 -14.66 25.04
N GLY A 501 -22.23 -15.40 25.42
CA GLY A 501 -23.36 -14.87 26.18
C GLY A 501 -23.00 -14.39 27.59
N GLN A 502 -21.96 -14.99 28.21
CA GLN A 502 -21.43 -14.52 29.50
C GLN A 502 -20.54 -13.28 29.32
N GLU A 503 -19.65 -13.29 28.32
CA GLU A 503 -18.80 -12.15 27.99
C GLU A 503 -19.61 -10.90 27.66
N LEU A 504 -20.69 -11.04 26.87
CA LEU A 504 -21.56 -9.93 26.49
C LEU A 504 -22.22 -9.28 27.72
N LYS A 505 -22.76 -10.08 28.64
CA LYS A 505 -23.38 -9.58 29.88
C LYS A 505 -22.40 -8.83 30.77
N LEU A 506 -21.19 -9.38 30.95
CA LEU A 506 -20.14 -8.72 31.73
C LEU A 506 -19.68 -7.41 31.08
N THR A 507 -19.60 -7.40 29.75
CA THR A 507 -19.20 -6.21 28.98
C THR A 507 -20.23 -5.10 29.07
N GLU A 508 -21.53 -5.41 28.98
CA GLU A 508 -22.62 -4.45 29.18
C GLU A 508 -22.56 -3.83 30.58
N GLN A 509 -22.37 -4.65 31.62
CA GLN A 509 -22.22 -4.17 33.01
C GLN A 509 -20.99 -3.28 33.19
N LEU A 510 -19.88 -3.60 32.52
CA LEU A 510 -18.66 -2.79 32.53
C LEU A 510 -18.86 -1.43 31.85
N LEU A 511 -19.54 -1.40 30.70
CA LEU A 511 -19.85 -0.16 29.99
C LEU A 511 -20.73 0.76 30.83
N GLU A 512 -21.76 0.22 31.50
CA GLU A 512 -22.59 0.99 32.44
C GLU A 512 -21.78 1.49 33.64
N SER A 513 -20.96 0.63 34.25
CA SER A 513 -20.15 1.02 35.41
C SER A 513 -19.10 2.09 35.06
N ARG A 514 -18.60 2.14 33.82
CA ARG A 514 -17.59 3.13 33.37
C ARG A 514 -18.15 4.54 33.20
N GLN A 515 -19.47 4.70 33.09
CA GLN A 515 -20.10 6.02 33.03
C GLN A 515 -20.08 6.74 34.38
N ASP A 516 -20.02 6.01 35.49
CA ASP A 516 -19.99 6.52 36.86
C ASP A 516 -18.58 6.43 37.48
N ILE A 517 -17.86 7.57 37.55
CA ILE A 517 -16.50 7.65 38.14
C ILE A 517 -16.45 7.15 39.60
N SER A 518 -17.56 7.17 40.34
CA SER A 518 -17.65 6.68 41.72
C SER A 518 -17.59 5.15 41.85
N ARG A 519 -17.75 4.38 40.76
CA ARG A 519 -17.80 2.89 40.78
C ARG A 519 -16.49 2.21 40.38
N GLN A 520 -15.35 2.91 40.47
CA GLN A 520 -14.04 2.39 40.06
C GLN A 520 -13.68 1.00 40.65
N SER A 521 -14.06 0.72 41.90
CA SER A 521 -13.80 -0.58 42.53
C SER A 521 -14.61 -1.72 41.90
N GLU A 522 -15.85 -1.44 41.49
CA GLU A 522 -16.73 -2.40 40.82
C GLU A 522 -16.26 -2.65 39.38
N THR A 523 -15.83 -1.60 38.68
CA THR A 523 -15.24 -1.71 37.33
C THR A 523 -14.00 -2.60 37.34
N HIS A 524 -13.11 -2.44 38.32
CA HIS A 524 -11.91 -3.26 38.43
C HIS A 524 -12.22 -4.72 38.74
N ALA A 525 -13.22 -4.99 39.58
CA ALA A 525 -13.66 -6.36 39.90
C ALA A 525 -14.25 -7.08 38.67
N LEU A 526 -15.16 -6.41 37.96
CA LEU A 526 -15.78 -6.93 36.74
C LEU A 526 -14.75 -7.14 35.62
N GLN A 527 -13.75 -6.26 35.51
CA GLN A 527 -12.68 -6.40 34.52
C GLN A 527 -11.77 -7.61 34.84
N GLN A 528 -11.51 -7.89 36.11
CA GLN A 528 -10.80 -9.11 36.53
C GLN A 528 -11.62 -10.38 36.27
N GLU A 529 -12.93 -10.32 36.50
CA GLU A 529 -13.84 -11.45 36.23
C GLU A 529 -13.89 -11.76 34.73
N LEU A 530 -14.04 -10.74 33.89
CA LEU A 530 -14.00 -10.86 32.43
C LEU A 530 -12.64 -11.40 31.95
N HIS A 531 -11.52 -10.88 32.47
CA HIS A 531 -10.20 -11.38 32.09
C HIS A 531 -9.97 -12.84 32.54
N GLY A 532 -10.52 -13.20 33.71
CA GLY A 532 -10.50 -14.57 34.22
C GLY A 532 -11.28 -15.56 33.36
N MET A 533 -12.39 -15.13 32.74
CA MET A 533 -13.18 -15.97 31.83
C MET A 533 -12.59 -16.05 30.42
N GLN A 534 -12.07 -14.92 29.89
CA GLN A 534 -11.55 -14.84 28.52
C GLN A 534 -10.24 -15.58 28.31
N HIS A 535 -9.48 -15.84 29.38
CA HIS A 535 -8.17 -16.49 29.35
C HIS A 535 -7.30 -15.98 28.18
N SER A 536 -6.92 -16.86 27.24
CA SER A 536 -6.06 -16.57 26.09
C SER A 536 -6.83 -16.34 24.78
N ASN A 537 -8.16 -16.47 24.75
CA ASN A 537 -8.98 -16.39 23.53
C ASN A 537 -10.27 -15.58 23.78
N PRO A 538 -10.18 -14.24 23.81
CA PRO A 538 -11.36 -13.39 23.94
C PRO A 538 -12.24 -13.46 22.69
N LEU A 539 -13.56 -13.67 22.88
CA LEU A 539 -14.54 -13.60 21.79
C LEU A 539 -14.98 -12.17 21.52
N LEU A 540 -15.02 -11.36 22.58
CA LEU A 540 -15.40 -9.95 22.52
C LEU A 540 -14.28 -9.09 23.12
N SER A 541 -13.85 -8.07 22.38
CA SER A 541 -12.86 -7.10 22.85
C SER A 541 -13.56 -5.79 23.18
N LEU A 542 -13.44 -5.33 24.42
CA LEU A 542 -14.05 -4.06 24.86
C LEU A 542 -13.16 -2.85 24.53
N ASP A 543 -11.85 -3.02 24.69
CA ASP A 543 -10.86 -1.95 24.59
C ASP A 543 -9.86 -2.25 23.49
N VAL A 544 -9.33 -1.21 22.85
CA VAL A 544 -8.14 -1.35 22.01
C VAL A 544 -6.94 -1.52 22.93
N ASP A 545 -6.45 -2.76 22.98
CA ASP A 545 -5.29 -3.19 23.75
C ASP A 545 -4.12 -3.58 22.84
N VAL A 546 -3.00 -3.97 23.46
CA VAL A 546 -1.79 -4.43 22.74
C VAL A 546 -2.13 -5.61 21.83
N ARG A 547 -2.98 -6.54 22.29
CA ARG A 547 -3.36 -7.73 21.53
C ARG A 547 -4.17 -7.40 20.29
N THR A 548 -5.12 -6.48 20.37
CA THR A 548 -5.92 -6.01 19.22
C THR A 548 -5.02 -5.41 18.16
N VAL A 549 -4.06 -4.57 18.57
CA VAL A 549 -3.07 -3.98 17.67
C VAL A 549 -2.20 -5.06 17.01
N ALA A 550 -1.73 -6.04 17.80
CA ALA A 550 -0.94 -7.16 17.29
C ALA A 550 -1.73 -8.04 16.30
N ASN A 551 -3.03 -8.29 16.56
CA ASN A 551 -3.91 -9.02 15.65
C ASN A 551 -4.02 -8.34 14.29
N VAL A 552 -4.19 -7.02 14.26
CA VAL A 552 -4.27 -6.28 12.99
C VAL A 552 -2.95 -6.37 12.21
N ILE A 553 -1.80 -6.28 12.89
CA ILE A 553 -0.49 -6.48 12.26
C ILE A 553 -0.35 -7.92 11.73
N ALA A 554 -0.77 -8.92 12.51
CA ALA A 554 -0.73 -10.32 12.10
C ALA A 554 -1.49 -10.52 10.79
N ASP A 555 -2.67 -9.94 10.66
CA ASP A 555 -3.48 -10.03 9.44
C ASP A 555 -2.85 -9.30 8.25
N TRP A 556 -2.27 -8.12 8.48
CA TRP A 556 -1.64 -7.34 7.41
C TRP A 556 -0.33 -7.95 6.91
N THR A 557 0.42 -8.59 7.79
CA THR A 557 1.79 -9.06 7.50
C THR A 557 1.88 -10.57 7.29
N GLY A 558 0.90 -11.32 7.79
CA GLY A 558 0.92 -12.78 7.88
C GLY A 558 1.85 -13.32 8.98
N VAL A 559 2.41 -12.46 9.84
CA VAL A 559 3.26 -12.88 10.98
C VAL A 559 2.36 -13.47 12.07
N PRO A 560 2.68 -14.65 12.63
CA PRO A 560 1.84 -15.26 13.66
C PRO A 560 1.70 -14.35 14.89
N LEU A 561 0.46 -14.21 15.41
CA LEU A 561 0.18 -13.44 16.62
C LEU A 561 1.05 -13.86 17.81
N SER A 562 1.34 -15.15 17.93
CA SER A 562 2.19 -15.71 18.98
C SER A 562 3.62 -15.19 18.93
N SER A 563 4.15 -14.79 17.76
CA SER A 563 5.45 -14.15 17.64
C SER A 563 5.38 -12.67 18.04
N LEU A 564 4.30 -11.97 17.69
CA LEU A 564 4.10 -10.55 18.02
C LEU A 564 3.87 -10.30 19.51
N MET A 565 3.30 -11.29 20.20
CA MET A 565 2.92 -11.19 21.62
C MET A 565 3.94 -11.78 22.58
N LYS A 566 4.99 -12.45 22.07
CA LYS A 566 6.06 -12.96 22.92
C LYS A 566 6.88 -11.82 23.48
N ASP A 567 7.26 -11.97 24.74
CA ASP A 567 8.22 -11.09 25.38
C ASP A 567 9.59 -11.30 24.73
N GLU A 568 10.14 -10.24 24.10
CA GLU A 568 11.46 -10.25 23.48
C GLU A 568 12.53 -10.77 24.46
N GLN A 569 12.38 -10.52 25.76
CA GLN A 569 13.33 -10.98 26.77
C GLN A 569 13.32 -12.50 26.90
N THR A 570 12.13 -13.11 26.90
CA THR A 570 11.99 -14.57 27.01
C THR A 570 12.50 -15.25 25.74
N GLU A 571 12.21 -14.66 24.57
CA GLU A 571 12.70 -15.15 23.27
C GLU A 571 14.23 -15.15 23.18
N LEU A 572 14.89 -14.11 23.71
CA LEU A 572 16.35 -14.05 23.79
C LEU A 572 16.97 -15.05 24.78
N LEU A 573 16.23 -15.45 25.82
CA LEU A 573 16.69 -16.46 26.79
C LEU A 573 16.65 -17.87 26.20
N THR A 574 15.69 -18.16 25.33
CA THR A 574 15.54 -19.48 24.67
C THR A 574 16.05 -19.49 23.23
N LEU A 575 16.85 -18.49 22.84
CA LEU A 575 17.23 -18.26 21.44
C LEU A 575 18.06 -19.43 20.87
N GLU A 576 19.03 -19.95 21.62
CA GLU A 576 19.83 -21.11 21.19
C GLU A 576 18.97 -22.35 20.95
N ASP A 577 17.98 -22.61 21.80
CA ASP A 577 17.09 -23.77 21.68
C ASP A 577 16.16 -23.65 20.47
N GLU A 578 15.59 -22.46 20.23
CA GLU A 578 14.71 -22.21 19.08
C GLU A 578 15.48 -22.30 17.75
N ILE A 579 16.69 -21.73 17.68
CA ILE A 579 17.55 -21.87 16.49
C ILE A 579 18.02 -23.33 16.33
N GLY A 580 18.29 -24.02 17.44
CA GLY A 580 18.73 -25.42 17.46
C GLY A 580 17.70 -26.41 16.91
N LYS A 581 16.40 -26.08 16.92
CA LYS A 581 15.36 -26.86 16.23
C LYS A 581 15.56 -26.92 14.72
N ARG A 582 16.26 -25.94 14.14
CA ARG A 582 16.48 -25.81 12.69
C ARG A 582 17.94 -26.05 12.30
N VAL A 583 18.90 -25.65 13.14
CA VAL A 583 20.34 -25.81 12.91
C VAL A 583 20.89 -26.88 13.85
N VAL A 584 21.20 -28.06 13.30
CA VAL A 584 21.62 -29.23 14.08
C VAL A 584 23.14 -29.35 14.16
N GLY A 585 23.66 -29.71 15.33
CA GLY A 585 25.07 -30.08 15.53
C GLY A 585 26.03 -28.90 15.69
N GLN A 586 25.52 -27.69 15.95
CA GLN A 586 26.32 -26.46 16.06
C GLN A 586 26.08 -25.72 17.39
N ASP A 587 25.78 -26.43 18.46
CA ASP A 587 25.30 -25.87 19.74
C ASP A 587 26.24 -24.80 20.32
N VAL A 588 27.56 -25.02 20.23
CA VAL A 588 28.58 -24.07 20.70
C VAL A 588 28.53 -22.76 19.90
N ALA A 589 28.35 -22.85 18.58
CA ALA A 589 28.23 -21.69 17.71
C ALA A 589 26.94 -20.90 18.01
N LEU A 590 25.83 -21.61 18.17
CA LEU A 590 24.53 -21.01 18.49
C LEU A 590 24.55 -20.31 19.86
N ALA A 591 25.14 -20.95 20.87
CA ALA A 591 25.30 -20.37 22.20
C ALA A 591 26.16 -19.09 22.17
N ALA A 592 27.23 -19.06 21.37
CA ALA A 592 28.09 -17.89 21.21
C ALA A 592 27.35 -16.70 20.58
N ILE A 593 26.51 -16.97 19.57
CA ILE A 593 25.66 -15.95 18.93
C ILE A 593 24.61 -15.45 19.93
N ALA A 594 23.90 -16.35 20.60
CA ALA A 594 22.85 -15.99 21.55
C ALA A 594 23.38 -15.17 22.73
N GLN A 595 24.54 -15.56 23.29
CA GLN A 595 25.19 -14.81 24.37
C GLN A 595 25.52 -13.37 23.96
N ARG A 596 26.02 -13.16 22.75
CA ARG A 596 26.38 -11.82 22.26
C ARG A 596 25.14 -10.96 22.02
N LEU A 597 24.09 -11.53 21.44
CA LEU A 597 22.82 -10.82 21.22
C LEU A 597 22.13 -10.46 22.55
N ARG A 598 22.14 -11.36 23.54
CA ARG A 598 21.69 -11.05 24.91
C ARG A 598 22.46 -9.89 25.51
N ALA A 599 23.80 -9.91 25.43
CA ALA A 599 24.63 -8.83 25.94
C ALA A 599 24.30 -7.47 25.27
N ALA A 600 24.09 -7.48 23.94
CA ALA A 600 23.71 -6.28 23.20
C ALA A 600 22.36 -5.70 23.66
N LYS A 601 21.37 -6.55 23.89
CA LYS A 601 20.03 -6.14 24.30
C LYS A 601 19.93 -5.67 25.75
N THR A 602 20.80 -6.12 26.65
CA THR A 602 20.85 -5.63 28.04
C THR A 602 21.38 -4.19 28.18
N GLY A 603 21.81 -3.55 27.09
CA GLY A 603 22.37 -2.19 27.13
C GLY A 603 23.74 -2.09 27.81
N LEU A 604 24.35 -3.23 28.17
CA LEU A 604 25.67 -3.30 28.80
C LEU A 604 26.82 -3.08 27.82
N THR A 605 26.54 -3.10 26.51
CA THR A 605 27.49 -2.80 25.43
C THR A 605 27.12 -1.48 24.75
N SER A 606 28.10 -0.82 24.14
CA SER A 606 27.88 0.46 23.44
C SER A 606 26.79 0.36 22.36
N GLU A 607 25.75 1.18 22.47
CA GLU A 607 24.59 1.28 21.55
C GLU A 607 24.92 1.84 20.15
N ASN A 608 26.21 2.13 19.89
CA ASN A 608 26.62 2.77 18.65
C ASN A 608 26.69 1.80 17.47
N GLY A 609 26.74 0.48 17.69
CA GLY A 609 26.90 -0.52 16.62
C GLY A 609 25.65 -1.36 16.34
N PRO A 610 25.70 -2.27 15.35
CA PRO A 610 24.68 -3.29 15.14
C PRO A 610 24.55 -4.19 16.37
N GLN A 611 23.40 -4.85 16.54
CA GLN A 611 23.15 -5.73 17.70
C GLN A 611 24.17 -6.87 17.80
N GLY A 612 24.67 -7.34 16.67
CA GLY A 612 25.75 -8.31 16.61
C GLY A 612 26.38 -8.36 15.24
N VAL A 613 27.70 -8.53 15.20
CA VAL A 613 28.46 -8.73 13.97
C VAL A 613 29.27 -10.01 14.14
N PHE A 614 29.00 -11.00 13.30
CA PHE A 614 29.58 -12.33 13.41
C PHE A 614 30.24 -12.76 12.10
N LEU A 615 31.36 -13.47 12.20
CA LEU A 615 31.99 -14.19 11.10
C LEU A 615 31.85 -15.70 11.34
N LEU A 616 30.97 -16.34 10.59
CA LEU A 616 30.71 -17.78 10.62
C LEU A 616 31.74 -18.48 9.72
N VAL A 617 32.69 -19.19 10.33
CA VAL A 617 33.78 -19.89 9.62
C VAL A 617 33.58 -21.38 9.73
N GLY A 618 33.70 -22.12 8.62
CA GLY A 618 33.68 -23.57 8.64
C GLY A 618 33.47 -24.17 7.25
N PRO A 619 33.32 -25.50 7.12
CA PRO A 619 33.13 -26.18 5.84
C PRO A 619 31.82 -25.76 5.15
N SER A 620 31.71 -26.06 3.85
CA SER A 620 30.46 -25.88 3.13
C SER A 620 29.38 -26.84 3.63
N GLY A 621 28.11 -26.39 3.68
CA GLY A 621 26.98 -27.27 4.01
C GLY A 621 26.79 -27.60 5.50
N VAL A 622 27.51 -26.96 6.42
CA VAL A 622 27.38 -27.20 7.88
C VAL A 622 26.28 -26.38 8.58
N GLY A 623 25.53 -25.55 7.84
CA GLY A 623 24.41 -24.77 8.40
C GLY A 623 24.66 -23.28 8.64
N LYS A 624 25.74 -22.70 8.10
CA LYS A 624 26.03 -21.24 8.23
C LYS A 624 24.89 -20.36 7.72
N THR A 625 24.44 -20.59 6.49
CA THR A 625 23.30 -19.87 5.87
C THR A 625 21.98 -20.17 6.58
N GLU A 626 21.79 -21.43 7.02
CA GLU A 626 20.58 -21.84 7.74
C GLU A 626 20.43 -21.12 9.08
N THR A 627 21.56 -20.81 9.74
CA THR A 627 21.58 -20.01 10.98
C THR A 627 21.04 -18.61 10.74
N ALA A 628 21.35 -18.00 9.58
CA ALA A 628 20.83 -16.68 9.24
C ALA A 628 19.31 -16.70 9.01
N LEU A 629 18.81 -17.73 8.34
CA LEU A 629 17.37 -17.94 8.13
C LEU A 629 16.64 -18.18 9.45
N ALA A 630 17.16 -19.08 10.29
CA ALA A 630 16.59 -19.38 11.60
C ALA A 630 16.59 -18.14 12.51
N LEU A 631 17.69 -17.38 12.53
CA LEU A 631 17.78 -16.15 13.30
C LEU A 631 16.79 -15.09 12.81
N ALA A 632 16.61 -14.94 11.49
CA ALA A 632 15.64 -14.00 10.92
C ALA A 632 14.20 -14.36 11.31
N ASP A 633 13.89 -15.65 11.29
CA ASP A 633 12.57 -16.17 11.66
C ASP A 633 12.27 -15.92 13.15
N VAL A 634 13.18 -16.30 14.04
CA VAL A 634 13.00 -16.15 15.49
C VAL A 634 13.04 -14.67 15.91
N MET A 635 14.05 -13.90 15.50
CA MET A 635 14.24 -12.53 15.99
C MET A 635 13.36 -11.49 15.31
N TYR A 636 12.94 -11.71 14.07
CA TYR A 636 12.26 -10.68 13.26
C TYR A 636 10.95 -11.17 12.63
N GLY A 637 10.45 -12.33 13.04
CA GLY A 637 9.12 -12.82 12.68
C GLY A 637 9.00 -13.31 11.23
N GLY A 638 10.10 -13.66 10.57
CA GLY A 638 10.05 -14.38 9.30
C GLY A 638 11.27 -14.27 8.39
N GLU A 639 11.37 -15.19 7.43
CA GLU A 639 12.46 -15.26 6.45
C GLU A 639 12.57 -14.02 5.55
N LYS A 640 11.48 -13.25 5.39
CA LYS A 640 11.48 -11.98 4.63
C LYS A 640 12.37 -10.92 5.29
N SER A 641 12.70 -11.06 6.56
CA SER A 641 13.58 -10.15 7.30
C SER A 641 15.07 -10.48 7.09
N LEU A 642 15.39 -11.51 6.29
CA LEU A 642 16.76 -11.81 5.85
C LEU A 642 17.10 -11.01 4.58
N ILE A 643 18.20 -10.25 4.66
CA ILE A 643 18.82 -9.56 3.52
C ILE A 643 20.09 -10.31 3.16
N THR A 644 20.07 -11.03 2.04
CA THR A 644 21.23 -11.81 1.57
C THR A 644 21.97 -11.05 0.49
N ILE A 645 23.29 -10.94 0.65
CA ILE A 645 24.21 -10.37 -0.33
C ILE A 645 25.32 -11.37 -0.57
N ASN A 646 25.42 -11.84 -1.81
CA ASN A 646 26.50 -12.73 -2.23
C ASN A 646 27.75 -11.90 -2.57
N LEU A 647 28.79 -11.97 -1.74
CA LEU A 647 30.02 -11.21 -1.97
C LEU A 647 30.90 -11.79 -3.09
N SER A 648 30.58 -12.97 -3.64
CA SER A 648 31.19 -13.45 -4.88
C SER A 648 30.95 -12.56 -6.09
N GLU A 649 29.89 -11.76 -6.09
CA GLU A 649 29.57 -10.81 -7.16
C GLU A 649 30.40 -9.52 -7.05
N TYR A 650 31.09 -9.30 -5.92
CA TYR A 650 31.77 -8.05 -5.57
C TYR A 650 33.29 -8.19 -5.49
N GLN A 651 33.88 -8.91 -6.44
CA GLN A 651 35.34 -9.15 -6.52
C GLN A 651 36.11 -7.94 -7.06
N GLU A 652 35.43 -7.06 -7.81
CA GLU A 652 36.05 -5.92 -8.50
C GLU A 652 35.79 -4.60 -7.75
N PRO A 653 36.75 -3.64 -7.74
CA PRO A 653 36.62 -2.40 -6.97
C PRO A 653 35.39 -1.55 -7.29
N HIS A 654 34.91 -1.56 -8.54
CA HIS A 654 33.81 -0.70 -8.98
C HIS A 654 32.42 -1.22 -8.58
N THR A 655 32.32 -2.48 -8.15
CA THR A 655 31.07 -3.10 -7.66
C THR A 655 30.61 -2.51 -6.31
N VAL A 656 31.52 -1.84 -5.58
CA VAL A 656 31.20 -1.10 -4.34
C VAL A 656 30.08 -0.09 -4.55
N SER A 657 30.04 0.56 -5.72
CA SER A 657 29.00 1.52 -6.08
C SER A 657 27.62 0.89 -6.20
N GLN A 658 27.52 -0.42 -6.49
CA GLN A 658 26.22 -1.10 -6.54
C GLN A 658 25.65 -1.37 -5.13
N LEU A 659 26.52 -1.65 -4.15
CA LEU A 659 26.11 -1.88 -2.75
C LEU A 659 25.65 -0.60 -2.07
N LYS A 660 26.41 0.49 -2.24
CA LYS A 660 26.19 1.78 -1.58
C LYS A 660 25.35 2.75 -2.40
N GLY A 661 25.33 2.60 -3.72
CA GLY A 661 24.73 3.54 -4.68
C GLY A 661 25.80 4.34 -5.43
N SER A 662 25.51 4.65 -6.69
CA SER A 662 26.42 5.40 -7.55
C SER A 662 26.60 6.84 -7.05
N PRO A 663 27.83 7.39 -7.03
CA PRO A 663 28.08 8.79 -6.67
C PRO A 663 27.56 9.76 -7.75
N PRO A 664 27.45 11.07 -7.41
CA PRO A 664 27.03 12.10 -8.38
C PRO A 664 27.83 12.07 -9.68
N GLY A 665 27.13 11.99 -10.82
CA GLY A 665 27.73 12.01 -12.15
C GLY A 665 27.93 10.64 -12.81
N TYR A 666 27.61 9.54 -12.13
CA TYR A 666 27.66 8.18 -12.67
C TYR A 666 26.27 7.63 -13.02
N VAL A 667 26.19 6.65 -13.94
CA VAL A 667 24.94 5.95 -14.27
C VAL A 667 24.40 5.25 -13.02
N GLY A 668 23.11 5.41 -12.74
CA GLY A 668 22.47 4.95 -11.50
C GLY A 668 22.49 5.97 -10.35
N TYR A 669 23.03 7.17 -10.54
CA TYR A 669 22.90 8.25 -9.55
C TYR A 669 21.42 8.64 -9.35
N GLY A 670 20.95 8.62 -8.09
CA GLY A 670 19.53 8.79 -7.75
C GLY A 670 18.83 7.50 -7.35
N GLN A 671 19.49 6.35 -7.54
CA GLN A 671 19.03 5.03 -7.10
C GLN A 671 19.95 4.60 -5.95
N GLY A 672 19.40 4.46 -4.74
CA GLY A 672 20.16 3.96 -3.59
C GLY A 672 20.76 2.58 -3.88
N GLY A 673 21.85 2.23 -3.18
CA GLY A 673 22.51 0.94 -3.38
C GLY A 673 21.68 -0.23 -2.89
N ILE A 674 21.99 -1.43 -3.39
CA ILE A 674 21.25 -2.67 -3.10
C ILE A 674 21.16 -2.91 -1.58
N LEU A 675 22.28 -2.78 -0.87
CA LEU A 675 22.33 -2.96 0.59
C LEU A 675 21.62 -1.81 1.30
N THR A 676 21.97 -0.57 0.95
CA THR A 676 21.46 0.63 1.62
C THR A 676 19.95 0.74 1.49
N GLU A 677 19.36 0.39 0.35
CA GLU A 677 17.91 0.37 0.15
C GLU A 677 17.23 -0.79 0.87
N ALA A 678 17.84 -1.97 0.86
CA ALA A 678 17.27 -3.13 1.56
C ALA A 678 17.17 -2.87 3.06
N VAL A 679 18.22 -2.32 3.68
CA VAL A 679 18.26 -1.99 5.11
C VAL A 679 17.41 -0.76 5.42
N ARG A 680 17.38 0.25 4.55
CA ARG A 680 16.47 1.41 4.70
C ARG A 680 15.01 0.98 4.77
N LYS A 681 14.62 0.05 3.89
CA LYS A 681 13.27 -0.52 3.92
C LYS A 681 13.11 -1.36 5.18
N ARG A 682 14.05 -2.23 5.51
CA ARG A 682 13.96 -3.19 6.62
C ARG A 682 15.05 -2.94 7.69
N PRO A 683 14.87 -1.92 8.56
CA PRO A 683 15.87 -1.58 9.58
C PRO A 683 16.02 -2.67 10.66
N TYR A 684 15.00 -3.51 10.84
CA TYR A 684 15.04 -4.71 11.68
C TYR A 684 15.23 -5.93 10.78
N SER A 685 16.47 -6.36 10.63
CA SER A 685 16.81 -7.45 9.70
C SER A 685 18.09 -8.18 10.09
N VAL A 686 18.22 -9.40 9.56
CA VAL A 686 19.50 -10.11 9.51
C VAL A 686 20.14 -9.79 8.16
N VAL A 687 21.35 -9.24 8.16
CA VAL A 687 22.14 -9.00 6.96
C VAL A 687 23.15 -10.13 6.81
N LEU A 688 22.94 -11.00 5.82
CA LEU A 688 23.82 -12.09 5.48
C LEU A 688 24.77 -11.67 4.34
N LEU A 689 26.05 -11.57 4.64
CA LEU A 689 27.13 -11.36 3.70
C LEU A 689 27.77 -12.73 3.40
N ASP A 690 27.40 -13.34 2.28
CA ASP A 690 27.83 -14.70 1.93
C ASP A 690 29.18 -14.69 1.20
N GLU A 691 30.05 -15.66 1.50
CA GLU A 691 31.37 -15.87 0.87
C GLU A 691 32.29 -14.64 0.93
N VAL A 692 32.45 -14.07 2.14
CA VAL A 692 33.16 -12.79 2.30
C VAL A 692 34.64 -12.83 1.91
N GLU A 693 35.25 -14.01 1.85
CA GLU A 693 36.63 -14.21 1.43
C GLU A 693 36.89 -13.92 -0.05
N LYS A 694 35.83 -13.87 -0.87
CA LYS A 694 35.94 -13.55 -2.30
C LYS A 694 35.81 -12.05 -2.57
N ALA A 695 35.36 -11.28 -1.59
CA ALA A 695 35.08 -9.85 -1.74
C ALA A 695 36.35 -9.02 -1.99
N HIS A 696 36.22 -7.93 -2.75
CA HIS A 696 37.29 -6.94 -2.82
C HIS A 696 37.52 -6.25 -1.47
N ARG A 697 38.78 -5.87 -1.18
CA ARG A 697 39.15 -5.21 0.09
C ARG A 697 38.36 -3.91 0.35
N ASP A 698 38.06 -3.16 -0.70
CA ASP A 698 37.29 -1.92 -0.60
C ASP A 698 35.83 -2.14 -0.21
N VAL A 699 35.25 -3.29 -0.57
CA VAL A 699 33.91 -3.69 -0.11
C VAL A 699 33.93 -3.90 1.39
N MET A 700 34.94 -4.60 1.92
CA MET A 700 35.07 -4.82 3.36
C MET A 700 35.34 -3.53 4.14
N ASN A 701 36.10 -2.60 3.57
CA ASN A 701 36.36 -1.29 4.19
C ASN A 701 35.08 -0.45 4.35
N LEU A 702 34.09 -0.61 3.46
CA LEU A 702 32.79 0.07 3.57
C LEU A 702 32.08 -0.27 4.89
N PHE A 703 32.16 -1.52 5.33
CA PHE A 703 31.49 -1.99 6.53
C PHE A 703 32.17 -1.54 7.83
N TYR A 704 33.34 -0.90 7.79
CA TYR A 704 34.03 -0.41 8.99
C TYR A 704 33.17 0.58 9.78
N GLN A 705 32.54 1.50 9.05
CA GLN A 705 31.66 2.50 9.67
C GLN A 705 30.39 1.86 10.21
N VAL A 706 29.88 0.83 9.53
CA VAL A 706 28.70 0.10 9.96
C VAL A 706 28.96 -0.64 11.27
N PHE A 707 30.07 -1.37 11.38
CA PHE A 707 30.35 -2.18 12.58
C PHE A 707 30.64 -1.32 13.82
N ASP A 708 31.28 -0.16 13.66
CA ASP A 708 31.60 0.73 14.79
C ASP A 708 30.45 1.69 15.15
N ARG A 709 29.85 2.32 14.14
CA ARG A 709 28.93 3.45 14.32
C ARG A 709 27.49 3.14 13.93
N GLY A 710 27.22 1.93 13.42
CA GLY A 710 25.85 1.50 13.16
C GLY A 710 25.17 2.30 12.05
N PHE A 711 25.91 3.06 11.23
CA PHE A 711 25.35 3.76 10.09
C PHE A 711 26.24 3.68 8.85
N MET A 712 25.61 3.69 7.68
CA MET A 712 26.26 3.81 6.39
C MET A 712 25.68 5.01 5.64
N ARG A 713 26.52 5.82 5.00
CA ARG A 713 26.03 6.79 4.02
C ARG A 713 25.92 6.16 2.65
N ASP A 714 24.79 6.31 1.98
CA ASP A 714 24.59 5.88 0.59
C ASP A 714 25.36 6.78 -0.41
N GLY A 715 25.23 6.49 -1.71
CA GLY A 715 25.83 7.29 -2.80
C GLY A 715 25.27 8.72 -2.91
N GLU A 716 24.15 9.00 -2.25
CA GLU A 716 23.49 10.30 -2.20
C GLU A 716 23.84 11.12 -0.96
N GLY A 717 24.48 10.51 0.05
CA GLY A 717 24.80 11.10 1.34
C GLY A 717 23.74 10.89 2.41
N ARG A 718 22.70 10.09 2.18
CA ARG A 718 21.69 9.73 3.18
C ARG A 718 22.29 8.74 4.18
N GLU A 719 22.04 8.96 5.46
CA GLU A 719 22.46 8.05 6.53
C GLU A 719 21.43 6.92 6.68
N ILE A 720 21.91 5.68 6.53
CA ILE A 720 21.16 4.45 6.71
C ILE A 720 21.57 3.84 8.04
N ASP A 721 20.59 3.52 8.87
CA ASP A 721 20.78 2.97 10.22
C ASP A 721 20.84 1.44 10.19
N PHE A 722 21.83 0.88 10.88
CA PHE A 722 22.10 -0.55 11.05
C PHE A 722 22.06 -0.98 12.52
N ARG A 723 21.75 -0.08 13.47
CA ARG A 723 21.75 -0.39 14.92
C ARG A 723 20.79 -1.52 15.28
N ASN A 724 19.69 -1.67 14.55
CA ASN A 724 18.70 -2.73 14.73
C ASN A 724 18.91 -3.96 13.83
N THR A 725 20.10 -4.11 13.25
CA THR A 725 20.44 -5.25 12.40
C THR A 725 21.38 -6.22 13.11
N VAL A 726 21.30 -7.49 12.72
CA VAL A 726 22.34 -8.49 13.02
C VAL A 726 23.07 -8.81 11.72
N ILE A 727 24.40 -8.68 11.73
CA ILE A 727 25.22 -8.91 10.55
C ILE A 727 25.93 -10.25 10.69
N LEU A 728 25.67 -11.16 9.74
CA LEU A 728 26.30 -12.47 9.64
C LEU A 728 27.16 -12.49 8.37
N MET A 729 28.46 -12.73 8.53
CA MET A 729 29.39 -12.96 7.44
C MET A 729 29.69 -14.45 7.37
N THR A 730 29.62 -15.09 6.21
CA THR A 730 30.02 -16.49 6.07
C THR A 730 31.37 -16.57 5.38
N SER A 731 32.20 -17.53 5.81
CA SER A 731 33.44 -17.82 5.12
C SER A 731 33.80 -19.30 5.18
N ASN A 732 34.47 -19.78 4.12
CA ASN A 732 35.08 -21.09 4.07
C ASN A 732 36.60 -21.06 4.34
N LEU A 733 37.16 -19.91 4.75
CA LEU A 733 38.58 -19.78 5.06
C LEU A 733 39.02 -20.75 6.17
N GLY A 734 40.10 -21.49 5.93
CA GLY A 734 40.67 -22.40 6.92
C GLY A 734 39.86 -23.69 7.15
N SER A 735 38.85 -23.97 6.32
CA SER A 735 38.02 -25.18 6.45
C SER A 735 38.85 -26.46 6.37
N ASP A 736 39.79 -26.55 5.44
CA ASP A 736 40.62 -27.76 5.26
C ASP A 736 41.47 -28.05 6.50
N HIS A 737 42.02 -26.99 7.11
CA HIS A 737 42.79 -27.10 8.35
C HIS A 737 41.92 -27.46 9.55
N LEU A 738 40.69 -26.94 9.63
CA LEU A 738 39.72 -27.30 10.67
C LEU A 738 39.32 -28.76 10.56
N VAL A 739 39.01 -29.25 9.36
CA VAL A 739 38.63 -30.66 9.13
C VAL A 739 39.80 -31.56 9.52
N GLN A 740 41.01 -31.26 9.04
CA GLN A 740 42.19 -32.06 9.37
C GLN A 740 42.46 -32.13 10.88
N LEU A 741 42.39 -31.00 11.59
CA LEU A 741 42.62 -30.99 13.04
C LEU A 741 41.54 -31.76 13.79
N LEU A 742 40.28 -31.66 13.37
CA LEU A 742 39.17 -32.35 14.02
C LEU A 742 39.16 -33.86 13.72
N ASP A 743 39.68 -34.28 12.56
CA ASP A 743 39.92 -35.69 12.25
C ASP A 743 41.03 -36.28 13.13
N GLU A 744 42.10 -35.50 13.37
CA GLU A 744 43.23 -35.91 14.22
C GLU A 744 42.89 -35.82 15.72
N GLN A 745 42.13 -34.80 16.13
CA GLN A 745 41.77 -34.49 17.52
C GLN A 745 40.31 -34.01 17.64
N PRO A 746 39.34 -34.94 17.76
CA PRO A 746 37.91 -34.60 17.82
C PRO A 746 37.50 -33.76 19.04
N GLU A 747 38.25 -33.86 20.16
CA GLU A 747 37.97 -33.14 21.40
C GLU A 747 38.70 -31.78 21.52
N SER A 748 39.26 -31.26 20.43
CA SER A 748 39.91 -29.95 20.41
C SER A 748 38.99 -28.86 20.96
N THR A 749 39.53 -27.99 21.84
CA THR A 749 38.74 -26.92 22.44
C THR A 749 38.53 -25.77 21.47
N GLU A 750 37.53 -24.91 21.71
CA GLU A 750 37.32 -23.70 20.90
C GLU A 750 38.56 -22.79 20.88
N GLY A 751 39.35 -22.76 21.97
CA GLY A 751 40.58 -21.99 22.03
C GLY A 751 41.61 -22.46 21.00
N ASP A 752 41.77 -23.77 20.86
CA ASP A 752 42.72 -24.38 19.92
C ASP A 752 42.31 -24.10 18.46
N LEU A 753 41.00 -24.21 18.16
CA LEU A 753 40.45 -23.90 16.84
C LEU A 753 40.61 -22.41 16.48
N HIS A 754 40.41 -21.50 17.44
CA HIS A 754 40.65 -20.08 17.24
C HIS A 754 42.13 -19.77 17.00
N GLU A 755 43.04 -20.44 17.72
CA GLU A 755 44.50 -20.26 17.53
C GLU A 755 44.95 -20.71 16.13
N LEU A 756 44.39 -21.82 15.63
CA LEU A 756 44.62 -22.31 14.27
C LEU A 756 44.14 -21.33 13.18
N LEU A 757 42.91 -20.81 13.32
CA LEU A 757 42.31 -19.92 12.32
C LEU A 757 42.87 -18.49 12.35
N ARG A 758 43.33 -18.01 13.51
CA ARG A 758 43.81 -16.64 13.70
C ARG A 758 44.84 -16.18 12.66
N PRO A 759 45.92 -16.93 12.33
CA PRO A 759 46.87 -16.51 11.29
C PRO A 759 46.20 -16.40 9.91
N ILE A 760 45.38 -17.37 9.52
CA ILE A 760 44.68 -17.41 8.22
C ILE A 760 43.75 -16.20 8.08
N LEU A 761 42.96 -15.93 9.13
CA LEU A 761 42.05 -14.79 9.17
C LEU A 761 42.79 -13.46 9.16
N ARG A 762 43.97 -13.36 9.79
CA ARG A 762 44.79 -12.12 9.81
C ARG A 762 45.46 -11.83 8.47
N ASP A 763 45.77 -12.86 7.70
CA ASP A 763 46.36 -12.70 6.38
C ASP A 763 45.32 -12.19 5.37
N HIS A 764 44.06 -12.64 5.50
CA HIS A 764 42.97 -12.20 4.64
C HIS A 764 42.34 -10.87 5.09
N PHE A 765 41.94 -10.77 6.37
CA PHE A 765 41.28 -9.59 6.94
C PHE A 765 42.26 -8.69 7.66
N GLN A 766 42.08 -7.36 7.52
CA GLN A 766 42.89 -6.42 8.30
C GLN A 766 42.63 -6.60 9.81
N PRO A 767 43.66 -6.49 10.68
CA PRO A 767 43.50 -6.64 12.12
C PRO A 767 42.44 -5.73 12.75
N ALA A 768 42.25 -4.53 12.20
CA ALA A 768 41.23 -3.59 12.64
C ALA A 768 39.79 -4.11 12.43
N LEU A 769 39.58 -4.97 11.43
CA LEU A 769 38.28 -5.57 11.13
C LEU A 769 38.00 -6.77 12.04
N LEU A 770 39.02 -7.61 12.30
CA LEU A 770 38.92 -8.77 13.18
C LEU A 770 38.50 -8.42 14.60
N ALA A 771 38.81 -7.21 15.07
CA ALA A 771 38.41 -6.74 16.40
C ALA A 771 36.93 -6.30 16.50
N ARG A 772 36.23 -6.17 15.38
CA ARG A 772 34.86 -5.61 15.29
C ARG A 772 33.77 -6.64 15.13
N PHE A 773 34.15 -7.88 14.81
CA PHE A 773 33.22 -9.00 14.71
C PHE A 773 33.67 -10.15 15.58
N GLN A 774 32.72 -10.97 16.01
CA GLN A 774 32.99 -12.20 16.72
C GLN A 774 33.14 -13.34 15.71
N THR A 775 34.29 -14.01 15.71
CA THR A 775 34.48 -15.25 14.94
C THR A 775 33.70 -16.37 15.63
N VAL A 776 32.89 -17.09 14.86
CA VAL A 776 32.09 -18.23 15.31
C VAL A 776 32.44 -19.40 14.41
N ILE A 777 32.95 -20.48 15.00
CA ILE A 777 33.47 -21.63 14.26
C ILE A 777 32.39 -22.70 14.15
N TYR A 778 32.15 -23.18 12.94
CA TYR A 778 31.23 -24.28 12.64
C TYR A 778 32.04 -25.55 12.44
N ARG A 779 31.63 -26.60 13.13
CA ARG A 779 32.27 -27.91 13.10
C ARG A 779 31.71 -28.75 11.94
N PRO A 780 32.50 -29.68 11.38
CA PRO A 780 31.96 -30.71 10.50
C PRO A 780 30.81 -31.47 11.18
N LEU A 781 29.79 -31.83 10.41
CA LEU A 781 28.60 -32.48 10.95
C LEU A 781 28.91 -33.94 11.31
N ALA A 782 28.64 -34.32 12.56
CA ALA A 782 28.68 -35.71 12.99
C ALA A 782 27.56 -36.54 12.31
N GLU A 783 27.74 -37.86 12.26
CA GLU A 783 26.75 -38.79 11.70
C GLU A 783 25.36 -38.62 12.33
N ALA A 784 25.30 -38.50 13.66
CA ALA A 784 24.04 -38.29 14.38
C ALA A 784 23.32 -37.00 13.94
N ALA A 785 24.06 -35.90 13.78
CA ALA A 785 23.50 -34.63 13.33
C ALA A 785 23.01 -34.71 11.88
N THR A 786 23.78 -35.37 11.01
CA THR A 786 23.41 -35.60 9.61
C THR A 786 22.13 -36.43 9.51
N ARG A 787 21.98 -37.48 10.32
CA ARG A 787 20.76 -38.29 10.40
C ARG A 787 19.54 -37.44 10.73
N THR A 788 19.62 -36.62 11.77
CA THR A 788 18.51 -35.72 12.16
C THR A 788 18.13 -34.76 11.03
N ILE A 789 19.11 -34.23 10.29
CA ILE A 789 18.85 -33.34 9.14
C ILE A 789 18.12 -34.11 8.02
N VAL A 790 18.52 -35.35 7.73
CA VAL A 790 17.84 -36.21 6.74
C VAL A 790 16.39 -36.46 7.15
N GLU A 791 16.14 -36.81 8.41
CA GLU A 791 14.79 -37.00 8.97
C GLU A 791 13.92 -35.74 8.78
N MET A 792 14.45 -34.56 9.12
CA MET A 792 13.74 -33.29 8.95
C MET A 792 13.38 -33.01 7.49
N LYS A 793 14.31 -33.25 6.56
CA LYS A 793 14.09 -33.02 5.12
C LYS A 793 13.05 -33.98 4.52
N LEU A 794 13.11 -35.25 4.90
CA LEU A 794 12.12 -36.25 4.48
C LEU A 794 10.73 -35.97 5.08
N LEU A 795 10.66 -35.50 6.32
CA LEU A 795 9.40 -35.08 6.94
C LEU A 795 8.76 -33.88 6.21
N GLN A 796 9.58 -32.95 5.67
CA GLN A 796 9.07 -31.89 4.79
C GLN A 796 8.51 -32.44 3.46
N VAL A 797 9.10 -33.50 2.90
CA VAL A 797 8.54 -34.19 1.72
C VAL A 797 7.21 -34.85 2.07
N SER A 798 7.14 -35.55 3.21
CA SER A 798 5.91 -36.16 3.73
C SER A 798 4.77 -35.15 3.88
N LYS A 799 5.04 -33.99 4.52
CA LYS A 799 4.06 -32.90 4.65
C LYS A 799 3.54 -32.40 3.31
N ARG A 800 4.42 -32.27 2.29
CA ARG A 800 4.01 -31.88 0.94
C ARG A 800 3.13 -32.92 0.27
N LEU A 801 3.47 -34.21 0.41
CA LEU A 801 2.67 -35.32 -0.12
C LEU A 801 1.28 -35.38 0.52
N HIS A 802 1.21 -35.18 1.84
CA HIS A 802 -0.07 -35.14 2.55
C HIS A 802 -0.94 -33.97 2.09
N ARG A 803 -0.37 -32.76 1.98
CA ARG A 803 -1.11 -31.56 1.57
C ARG A 803 -1.67 -31.63 0.14
N HIS A 804 -0.92 -32.20 -0.80
CA HIS A 804 -1.31 -32.24 -2.20
C HIS A 804 -2.09 -33.51 -2.60
N TYR A 805 -1.81 -34.65 -1.95
CA TYR A 805 -2.35 -35.96 -2.34
C TYR A 805 -3.10 -36.67 -1.21
N GLY A 806 -3.12 -36.13 0.01
CA GLY A 806 -3.76 -36.77 1.18
C GLY A 806 -3.03 -38.02 1.68
N LEU A 807 -1.81 -38.27 1.20
CA LEU A 807 -1.06 -39.50 1.50
C LEU A 807 -0.48 -39.46 2.92
N THR A 808 -0.65 -40.55 3.67
CA THR A 808 0.11 -40.81 4.89
C THR A 808 1.39 -41.55 4.52
N THR A 809 2.55 -40.94 4.79
CA THR A 809 3.83 -41.57 4.45
C THR A 809 4.48 -42.19 5.68
N GLN A 810 4.97 -43.42 5.53
CA GLN A 810 5.81 -44.10 6.51
C GLN A 810 7.19 -44.31 5.90
N ILE A 811 8.22 -43.92 6.62
CA ILE A 811 9.60 -43.97 6.15
C ILE A 811 10.36 -44.97 7.00
N ASN A 812 11.00 -45.94 6.35
CA ASN A 812 11.79 -46.96 7.02
C ASN A 812 13.19 -46.42 7.40
N GLU A 813 13.74 -46.92 8.50
CA GLU A 813 15.08 -46.60 9.00
C GLU A 813 16.18 -46.83 7.95
N SER A 814 16.00 -47.85 7.09
CA SER A 814 16.98 -48.15 6.03
C SER A 814 17.19 -46.98 5.05
N LEU A 815 16.16 -46.16 4.81
CA LEU A 815 16.29 -44.98 3.96
C LEU A 815 17.05 -43.85 4.67
N TYR A 816 16.85 -43.69 5.99
CA TYR A 816 17.59 -42.71 6.79
C TYR A 816 19.08 -43.07 6.84
N ASP A 817 19.39 -44.34 7.11
CA ASP A 817 20.77 -44.83 7.18
C ASP A 817 21.50 -44.67 5.83
N ALA A 818 20.86 -45.07 4.74
CA ALA A 818 21.45 -44.99 3.40
C ALA A 818 21.74 -43.55 2.97
N LEU A 819 20.80 -42.62 3.21
CA LEU A 819 21.01 -41.21 2.92
C LEU A 819 22.08 -40.58 3.82
N THR A 820 22.14 -40.98 5.09
CA THR A 820 23.17 -40.50 6.03
C THR A 820 24.56 -40.96 5.57
N ALA A 821 24.72 -42.24 5.22
CA ALA A 821 25.98 -42.79 4.72
C ALA A 821 26.44 -42.10 3.41
N ALA A 822 25.52 -41.80 2.49
CA ALA A 822 25.82 -41.08 1.25
C ALA A 822 26.25 -39.61 1.48
N CYS A 823 25.90 -39.01 2.61
CA CYS A 823 26.22 -37.62 2.95
C CYS A 823 27.48 -37.46 3.81
N LEU A 824 28.01 -38.55 4.39
CA LEU A 824 29.27 -38.57 5.13
C LEU A 824 30.51 -38.58 4.21
N LEU A 825 30.33 -38.62 2.89
CA LEU A 825 31.44 -38.56 1.95
C LEU A 825 32.12 -37.17 1.98
N PRO A 826 33.46 -37.08 1.92
CA PRO A 826 34.24 -35.91 2.35
C PRO A 826 33.97 -34.57 1.64
N ASP A 827 33.34 -34.58 0.46
CA ASP A 827 33.27 -33.39 -0.41
C ASP A 827 31.89 -32.71 -0.48
N THR A 828 30.83 -33.28 0.11
CA THR A 828 29.45 -32.89 -0.28
C THR A 828 28.54 -32.40 0.86
N GLY A 829 28.84 -32.69 2.13
CA GLY A 829 28.13 -32.18 3.31
C GLY A 829 26.58 -32.29 3.24
N ALA A 830 25.85 -31.49 4.03
CA ALA A 830 24.38 -31.53 4.01
C ALA A 830 23.76 -30.99 2.71
N ARG A 831 24.53 -30.31 1.84
CA ARG A 831 24.07 -29.88 0.51
C ARG A 831 23.80 -31.07 -0.42
N ASN A 832 24.45 -32.20 -0.20
CA ASN A 832 24.19 -33.43 -0.96
C ASN A 832 22.80 -33.98 -0.72
N ILE A 833 22.23 -33.78 0.48
CA ILE A 833 20.90 -34.29 0.85
C ILE A 833 19.84 -33.73 -0.11
N ASP A 834 19.86 -32.42 -0.35
CA ASP A 834 18.91 -31.78 -1.27
C ASP A 834 19.13 -32.25 -2.72
N SER A 835 20.39 -32.51 -3.12
CA SER A 835 20.70 -33.05 -4.44
C SER A 835 20.17 -34.48 -4.61
N LEU A 836 20.43 -35.37 -3.65
CA LEU A 836 19.95 -36.75 -3.62
C LEU A 836 18.42 -36.81 -3.60
N LEU A 837 17.77 -35.99 -2.78
CA LEU A 837 16.30 -35.90 -2.74
C LEU A 837 15.73 -35.47 -4.09
N ASN A 838 16.28 -34.41 -4.69
CA ASN A 838 15.75 -33.86 -5.95
C ASN A 838 16.08 -34.71 -7.18
N GLN A 839 17.21 -35.43 -7.18
CA GLN A 839 17.67 -36.20 -8.35
C GLN A 839 17.27 -37.68 -8.29
N GLN A 840 17.14 -38.27 -7.10
CA GLN A 840 16.87 -39.71 -6.95
C GLN A 840 15.49 -40.00 -6.38
N ILE A 841 15.05 -39.29 -5.33
CA ILE A 841 13.81 -39.64 -4.61
C ILE A 841 12.57 -38.99 -5.25
N LEU A 842 12.56 -37.67 -5.44
CA LEU A 842 11.41 -36.95 -5.98
C LEU A 842 11.01 -37.35 -7.41
N PRO A 843 11.95 -37.60 -8.35
CA PRO A 843 11.57 -38.01 -9.70
C PRO A 843 10.87 -39.37 -9.73
N VAL A 844 11.37 -40.35 -8.97
CA VAL A 844 10.77 -41.69 -8.88
C VAL A 844 9.39 -41.63 -8.24
N LEU A 845 9.25 -40.85 -7.16
CA LEU A 845 7.95 -40.58 -6.54
C LEU A 845 6.96 -39.92 -7.51
N SER A 846 7.39 -38.89 -8.23
CA SER A 846 6.55 -38.17 -9.18
C SER A 846 6.08 -39.09 -10.31
N GLN A 847 6.97 -39.91 -10.87
CA GLN A 847 6.63 -40.85 -11.93
C GLN A 847 5.60 -41.88 -11.45
N GLN A 848 5.82 -42.51 -10.29
CA GLN A 848 4.91 -43.52 -9.75
C GLN A 848 3.53 -42.95 -9.41
N LEU A 849 3.48 -41.75 -8.81
CA LEU A 849 2.22 -41.07 -8.53
C LEU A 849 1.46 -40.75 -9.83
N LEU A 850 2.15 -40.24 -10.87
CA LEU A 850 1.52 -39.94 -12.16
C LEU A 850 0.99 -41.19 -12.86
N THR A 851 1.73 -42.31 -12.84
CA THR A 851 1.28 -43.57 -13.41
C THR A 851 0.01 -44.07 -12.72
N ARG A 852 -0.03 -44.05 -11.38
CA ARG A 852 -1.21 -44.52 -10.64
C ARG A 852 -2.41 -43.59 -10.75
N MET A 853 -2.18 -42.28 -10.88
CA MET A 853 -3.25 -41.33 -11.21
C MET A 853 -3.84 -41.60 -12.60
N ALA A 854 -3.01 -41.96 -13.58
CA ALA A 854 -3.49 -42.38 -14.90
C ALA A 854 -4.34 -43.67 -14.82
N ASP A 855 -3.98 -44.59 -13.93
CA ASP A 855 -4.70 -45.84 -13.65
C ASP A 855 -5.90 -45.68 -12.68
N ARG A 856 -6.26 -44.44 -12.31
CA ARG A 856 -7.35 -44.09 -11.35
C ARG A 856 -7.24 -44.71 -9.96
N GLN A 857 -6.05 -45.15 -9.55
CA GLN A 857 -5.82 -45.64 -8.20
C GLN A 857 -5.49 -44.47 -7.27
N LYS A 858 -6.24 -44.31 -6.18
CA LYS A 858 -5.95 -43.33 -5.12
C LYS A 858 -5.30 -44.04 -3.93
N PRO A 859 -3.96 -44.11 -3.85
CA PRO A 859 -3.31 -44.67 -2.68
C PRO A 859 -3.61 -43.83 -1.43
N ARG A 860 -3.79 -44.49 -0.29
CA ARG A 860 -3.95 -43.82 1.02
C ARG A 860 -2.63 -43.74 1.80
N SER A 861 -1.81 -44.79 1.72
CA SER A 861 -0.50 -44.86 2.37
C SER A 861 0.63 -45.00 1.34
N LEU A 862 1.80 -44.50 1.71
CA LEU A 862 3.06 -44.70 0.99
C LEU A 862 4.13 -45.14 2.00
N HIS A 863 4.74 -46.28 1.75
CA HIS A 863 5.89 -46.80 2.46
C HIS A 863 7.15 -46.58 1.62
N LEU A 864 8.08 -45.83 2.17
CA LEU A 864 9.37 -45.51 1.59
C LEU A 864 10.45 -46.36 2.25
N SER A 865 11.17 -47.15 1.44
CA SER A 865 12.28 -47.99 1.90
C SER A 865 13.48 -47.88 0.96
N TRP A 866 14.63 -48.37 1.41
CA TRP A 866 15.83 -48.48 0.59
C TRP A 866 16.41 -49.89 0.67
N SER A 867 16.87 -50.42 -0.48
CA SER A 867 17.60 -51.68 -0.61
C SER A 867 18.81 -51.54 -1.54
N GLU A 868 19.87 -52.31 -1.30
CA GLU A 868 21.08 -52.31 -2.14
C GLU A 868 20.85 -52.86 -3.56
N GLU A 869 19.83 -53.72 -3.74
CA GLU A 869 19.56 -54.39 -5.03
C GLU A 869 18.58 -53.62 -5.92
N GLU A 870 17.54 -52.98 -5.35
CA GLU A 870 16.46 -52.32 -6.11
C GLU A 870 16.47 -50.78 -5.98
N GLY A 871 17.30 -50.23 -5.08
CA GLY A 871 17.36 -48.80 -4.81
C GLY A 871 16.21 -48.33 -3.92
N ILE A 872 15.46 -47.30 -4.36
CA ILE A 872 14.35 -46.74 -3.58
C ILE A 872 13.10 -47.59 -3.78
N GLY A 873 12.69 -48.29 -2.71
CA GLY A 873 11.44 -49.05 -2.65
C GLY A 873 10.24 -48.14 -2.36
N LEU A 874 9.19 -48.29 -3.17
CA LEU A 874 7.93 -47.57 -3.04
C LEU A 874 6.78 -48.56 -2.95
N GLU A 875 6.28 -48.77 -1.76
CA GLU A 875 5.09 -49.60 -1.52
C GLU A 875 3.90 -48.69 -1.24
N PHE A 876 2.85 -48.84 -2.04
CA PHE A 876 1.60 -48.10 -1.85
C PHE A 876 0.52 -49.11 -1.48
N ASP A 877 -0.18 -48.92 -0.36
CA ASP A 877 -1.39 -49.72 -0.12
C ASP A 877 -2.47 -49.31 -1.10
N VAL A 878 -2.97 -50.30 -1.82
CA VAL A 878 -4.14 -50.21 -2.68
C VAL A 878 -5.27 -50.90 -1.93
N GLN A 879 -6.40 -50.22 -1.73
CA GLN A 879 -7.64 -50.97 -1.50
C GLN A 879 -7.89 -51.77 -2.78
N GLU A 880 -7.81 -53.10 -2.71
CA GLU A 880 -8.43 -53.96 -3.71
C GLU A 880 -9.85 -53.43 -3.90
N GLY A 881 -10.13 -52.92 -5.10
CA GLY A 881 -11.48 -52.59 -5.48
C GLY A 881 -12.32 -53.85 -5.29
N VAL A 882 -13.26 -53.81 -4.35
CA VAL A 882 -14.35 -54.77 -4.29
C VAL A 882 -15.24 -54.48 -5.49
N ASP A 883 -14.82 -54.98 -6.66
CA ASP A 883 -15.72 -55.35 -7.74
C ASP A 883 -15.99 -56.85 -7.62
N ALA A 884 -17.03 -57.17 -6.84
CA ALA A 884 -17.89 -58.33 -7.04
C ALA A 884 -19.31 -57.99 -6.57
#